data_AF-A0AAW6TYZ2-F1
#
_entry.id   AF-A0AAW6TYZ2-F1
#
_cell.length_a   1.000
_cell.length_b   1.000
_cell.length_c   1.000
_cell.angle_alpha   90.00
_cell.angle_beta   90.00
_cell.angle_gamma   90.00
#
_symmetry.space_group_name_H-M   'P 1'
#
loop_
_entity.id
_entity.type
_entity.pdbx_description
1 polymer ?
#
loop_
_entity_poly.entity_id
_entity_poly.type
_entity_poly.pdbx_seq_one_letter_code
_entity_poly.pdbx_strand_id
1 'polypeptide(L)'
;MRRTLKINSIAIVMVAFLSVACGGAQRRTESFNADWRFAKGEQPEQVRQMNFDDSGWQAVRLPHDWAISGPFNPSENGYAGKLPWRGVGWYRKTFQLDAADQGRRVYFDFDGVMAFPKVYVNGQLAGEWDYGYMAFRVDATDHVKFGQTNVIAVQADTQRWGTRWYPGAGIYRKVTMTVCDPVHLARWGTFVTTPQVGDKATTVQVRSVVDNHRNVESTVTVEIVALDPKGRSVASGRKEIVVPAGDSAEIDQSFTVKNPQRWDVEHPHLYTARTILRTADGVADVEDTTFGIRTFRFTADDGFHLNGRRLQLYGVNLHHDHGPLGAAFYRRSMERQLEIMRDMGVNAIRTSHNPPAAELLDLCDRMGLVVFNEAFDKWDGTAGRVRGEPPLEEFGERQIRNMVMRDRNSPSVVVWSIGNEIGTDREGVTPERVRFMSDFVRKYDPTRPVTMGCHIPGMVDQPNFDALDLTGWNYDRRYARYRQKYPDKPIIYSESASTLSTRGFYTLPLPNRKNQYSDRFQVDSYDLNAADWSDIPDVEFKLMADDRFVAGEFVWTGFDYLGEPTPFSQEARSSYFGIVDLCGIPKDRFYLYRSYWRPETTTVHILPHWNWPDRVGQDVPVFVYTNGDSAELFLNGKSLGRRQKGVIPERPTNFACGKAATASSSQADRTPEKANDGSRDTRWTAASGEADQWWQVDLGQIESVKYLALEFEREEKLYGYEIKVSSDGSAWETIVTKPTSRQPRWGGPKRIFHDADVQARYVRIEFKETRENAWASLVAFAVYPEHCESDYYDITYAYRLRWNDVVYEPGELKAVAYKAGKKIGEAVMRTAGEPAAIRLTPDRTRLSATGEDLAYILVEALDAKGTLCPLADHLVHFEIDGPAEIAGVGNGNPLSLEPFQSDSRKLFYGKAMLILRTIEGQRGPIRVTARAAGLEDGRVRLRAVR
;
A
#
# COMPACT_ATOMS: atom_id res chain seq x y z
N MET A 1 -68.71 -3.72 19.92
CA MET A 1 -69.29 -4.72 18.99
C MET A 1 -68.30 -5.88 18.89
N ARG A 2 -68.73 -7.09 19.27
CA ARG A 2 -67.91 -8.31 19.40
C ARG A 2 -67.29 -8.73 18.07
N ARG A 3 -66.02 -9.19 18.07
CA ARG A 3 -65.52 -10.34 17.29
C ARG A 3 -64.05 -10.69 17.62
N THR A 4 -63.91 -11.74 18.44
CA THR A 4 -62.99 -12.89 18.30
C THR A 4 -61.58 -12.67 17.74
N LEU A 5 -60.57 -12.70 18.62
CA LEU A 5 -59.21 -13.11 18.30
C LEU A 5 -59.15 -14.64 18.15
N LYS A 6 -58.68 -15.13 17.00
CA LYS A 6 -58.23 -16.51 16.82
C LYS A 6 -56.79 -16.62 17.29
N ILE A 7 -56.54 -17.49 18.27
CA ILE A 7 -55.23 -17.98 18.65
C ILE A 7 -54.81 -18.98 17.57
N ASN A 8 -53.77 -18.66 16.81
CA ASN A 8 -53.09 -19.63 15.95
C ASN A 8 -51.80 -20.07 16.65
N SER A 9 -51.73 -21.37 16.92
CA SER A 9 -50.62 -22.10 17.50
C SER A 9 -49.34 -21.90 16.71
N ILE A 10 -48.30 -21.38 17.36
CA ILE A 10 -46.93 -21.34 16.83
C ILE A 10 -46.38 -22.76 16.90
N ALA A 11 -46.25 -23.41 15.74
CA ALA A 11 -45.46 -24.62 15.61
C ALA A 11 -43.97 -24.25 15.76
N ILE A 12 -43.38 -24.59 16.90
CA ILE A 12 -41.93 -24.56 17.10
C ILE A 12 -41.34 -25.66 16.20
N VAL A 13 -40.83 -25.27 15.04
CA VAL A 13 -39.99 -26.15 14.21
C VAL A 13 -38.61 -26.18 14.86
N MET A 14 -38.36 -27.24 15.62
CA MET A 14 -37.06 -27.57 16.17
C MET A 14 -36.14 -27.89 14.99
N VAL A 15 -35.23 -26.98 14.64
CA VAL A 15 -34.15 -27.24 13.67
C VAL A 15 -33.18 -28.20 14.36
N ALA A 16 -33.33 -29.49 14.09
CA ALA A 16 -32.36 -30.49 14.49
C ALA A 16 -31.06 -30.24 13.69
N PHE A 17 -30.05 -29.68 14.36
CA PHE A 17 -28.67 -29.82 13.92
C PHE A 17 -28.33 -31.31 14.00
N LEU A 18 -28.34 -31.99 12.85
CA LEU A 18 -27.73 -33.31 12.71
C LEU A 18 -26.21 -33.14 12.84
N SER A 19 -25.73 -33.10 14.07
CA SER A 19 -24.35 -33.46 14.40
C SER A 19 -24.21 -34.95 14.12
N VAL A 20 -23.76 -35.30 12.91
CA VAL A 20 -23.31 -36.66 12.62
C VAL A 20 -22.04 -36.87 13.43
N ALA A 21 -22.17 -37.43 14.63
CA ALA A 21 -21.07 -37.99 15.38
C ALA A 21 -20.58 -39.24 14.62
N CYS A 22 -19.50 -39.09 13.86
CA CYS A 22 -18.86 -40.19 13.14
C CYS A 22 -17.58 -40.59 13.88
N GLY A 23 -17.48 -41.84 14.30
CA GLY A 23 -16.41 -42.39 15.14
C GLY A 23 -15.06 -42.65 14.43
N GLY A 24 -14.67 -41.81 13.47
CA GLY A 24 -13.31 -41.75 12.92
C GLY A 24 -12.84 -40.30 12.99
N ALA A 25 -11.72 -40.03 13.65
CA ALA A 25 -11.30 -38.65 13.91
C ALA A 25 -11.01 -37.93 12.59
N GLN A 26 -11.82 -36.91 12.28
CA GLN A 26 -11.66 -36.03 11.11
C GLN A 26 -10.29 -35.33 11.10
N ARG A 27 -9.91 -34.73 9.97
CA ARG A 27 -8.77 -33.80 9.92
C ARG A 27 -8.87 -32.77 11.04
N ARG A 28 -7.78 -32.61 11.77
CA ARG A 28 -7.64 -31.62 12.85
C ARG A 28 -6.57 -30.63 12.45
N THR A 29 -6.96 -29.39 12.15
CA THR A 29 -6.04 -28.28 11.89
C THR A 29 -6.14 -27.28 13.03
N GLU A 30 -5.02 -27.05 13.70
CA GLU A 30 -4.95 -26.21 14.91
C GLU A 30 -3.94 -25.08 14.71
N SER A 31 -4.21 -23.94 15.36
CA SER A 31 -3.21 -22.89 15.48
C SER A 31 -2.02 -23.43 16.25
N PHE A 32 -0.81 -23.23 15.72
CA PHE A 32 0.42 -23.68 16.34
C PHE A 32 1.26 -22.49 16.85
N ASN A 33 0.61 -21.34 17.06
CA ASN A 33 1.26 -20.06 17.32
C ASN A 33 1.69 -19.80 18.78
N ALA A 34 1.05 -20.44 19.76
CA ALA A 34 1.36 -20.24 21.18
C ALA A 34 2.66 -20.95 21.61
N ASP A 35 3.21 -20.57 22.78
CA ASP A 35 4.23 -21.32 23.52
C ASP A 35 5.55 -21.60 22.77
N TRP A 36 6.04 -20.63 22.01
CA TRP A 36 7.36 -20.70 21.39
C TRP A 36 8.44 -20.07 22.28
N ARG A 37 9.67 -20.55 22.11
CA ARG A 37 10.89 -19.96 22.64
C ARG A 37 11.73 -19.40 21.50
N PHE A 38 12.36 -18.25 21.70
CA PHE A 38 13.15 -17.57 20.69
C PHE A 38 14.54 -17.15 21.21
N ALA A 39 15.56 -17.33 20.38
CA ALA A 39 16.88 -16.74 20.56
C ALA A 39 17.39 -16.12 19.25
N LYS A 40 17.86 -14.88 19.33
CA LYS A 40 18.55 -14.19 18.23
C LYS A 40 20.02 -14.59 18.20
N GLY A 41 20.56 -14.75 17.01
CA GLY A 41 21.95 -15.12 16.75
C GLY A 41 22.14 -16.60 16.45
N GLU A 42 23.36 -16.95 16.09
CA GLU A 42 23.75 -18.34 15.85
C GLU A 42 23.63 -19.17 17.12
N GLN A 43 23.28 -20.45 16.94
CA GLN A 43 23.15 -21.42 18.02
C GLN A 43 24.02 -22.64 17.72
N PRO A 44 24.53 -23.34 18.73
CA PRO A 44 25.31 -24.56 18.52
C PRO A 44 24.43 -25.65 17.89
N GLU A 45 25.01 -26.62 17.17
CA GLU A 45 24.23 -27.66 16.44
C GLU A 45 23.25 -28.43 17.33
N GLN A 46 23.57 -28.55 18.62
CA GLN A 46 22.73 -29.17 19.65
C GLN A 46 21.36 -28.50 19.77
N VAL A 47 21.17 -27.26 19.30
CA VAL A 47 19.87 -26.55 19.28
C VAL A 47 18.76 -27.34 18.57
N ARG A 48 19.12 -28.28 17.70
CA ARG A 48 18.16 -29.17 17.01
C ARG A 48 17.68 -30.32 17.90
N GLN A 49 18.46 -30.68 18.92
CA GLN A 49 18.22 -31.85 19.77
C GLN A 49 17.07 -31.63 20.74
N MET A 50 16.43 -32.73 21.14
CA MET A 50 15.29 -32.69 22.06
C MET A 50 15.69 -32.19 23.45
N ASN A 51 16.89 -32.52 23.92
CA ASN A 51 17.38 -32.21 25.27
C ASN A 51 18.17 -30.89 25.37
N PHE A 52 18.16 -30.07 24.31
CA PHE A 52 18.77 -28.74 24.38
C PHE A 52 18.02 -27.85 25.37
N ASP A 53 18.76 -27.17 26.25
CA ASP A 53 18.21 -26.27 27.25
C ASP A 53 17.90 -24.90 26.63
N ASP A 54 16.62 -24.64 26.40
CA ASP A 54 16.09 -23.35 25.94
C ASP A 54 15.36 -22.57 27.06
N SER A 55 15.56 -22.95 28.33
CA SER A 55 14.88 -22.30 29.46
C SER A 55 15.21 -20.81 29.60
N GLY A 56 16.41 -20.40 29.16
CA GLY A 56 16.84 -19.00 29.10
C GLY A 56 16.37 -18.22 27.87
N TRP A 57 15.65 -18.84 26.93
CA TRP A 57 15.18 -18.19 25.71
C TRP A 57 13.91 -17.37 25.97
N GLN A 58 13.73 -16.33 25.15
CA GLN A 58 12.57 -15.45 25.22
C GLN A 58 11.30 -16.25 24.89
N ALA A 59 10.28 -16.16 25.75
CA ALA A 59 8.96 -16.67 25.40
C ALA A 59 8.31 -15.74 24.37
N VAL A 60 7.83 -16.30 23.26
CA VAL A 60 7.18 -15.56 22.19
C VAL A 60 5.93 -16.29 21.70
N ARG A 61 5.02 -15.52 21.13
CA ARG A 61 3.87 -16.02 20.36
C ARG A 61 4.06 -15.65 18.91
N LEU A 62 3.69 -16.54 18.00
CA LEU A 62 3.64 -16.25 16.57
C LEU A 62 2.33 -15.54 16.20
N PRO A 63 2.33 -14.68 15.17
CA PRO A 63 3.48 -14.26 14.38
C PRO A 63 4.45 -13.38 15.19
N HIS A 64 5.74 -13.51 14.87
CA HIS A 64 6.83 -12.79 15.54
C HIS A 64 7.82 -12.23 14.52
N ASP A 65 8.03 -10.91 14.61
CA ASP A 65 9.10 -10.18 13.93
C ASP A 65 10.11 -9.73 15.00
N TRP A 66 11.29 -10.35 15.07
CA TRP A 66 12.25 -9.98 16.12
C TRP A 66 12.87 -8.61 15.88
N ALA A 67 12.93 -8.14 14.63
CA ALA A 67 13.69 -6.96 14.27
C ALA A 67 12.98 -5.67 14.67
N ILE A 68 11.65 -5.68 14.74
CA ILE A 68 10.84 -4.52 15.13
C ILE A 68 11.09 -4.05 16.57
N SER A 69 11.66 -4.91 17.42
CA SER A 69 12.09 -4.56 18.77
C SER A 69 13.25 -3.56 18.79
N GLY A 70 13.98 -3.40 17.67
CA GLY A 70 15.09 -2.47 17.55
C GLY A 70 16.37 -2.96 18.26
N PRO A 71 17.24 -2.04 18.71
CA PRO A 71 17.14 -0.58 18.52
C PRO A 71 17.31 -0.20 17.04
N PHE A 72 16.85 1.01 16.68
CA PHE A 72 17.15 1.57 15.36
C PHE A 72 18.64 1.94 15.24
N ASN A 73 19.20 1.81 14.04
CA ASN A 73 20.55 2.25 13.70
C ASN A 73 20.52 3.60 12.94
N PRO A 74 20.79 4.75 13.59
CA PRO A 74 20.71 6.06 12.94
C PRO A 74 21.68 6.21 11.76
N SER A 75 22.81 5.49 11.78
CA SER A 75 23.83 5.55 10.73
C SER A 75 23.48 4.73 9.49
N GLU A 76 22.54 3.78 9.58
CA GLU A 76 22.14 2.94 8.45
C GLU A 76 21.28 3.73 7.45
N ASN A 77 21.39 3.44 6.17
CA ASN A 77 20.47 3.99 5.17
C ASN A 77 19.04 3.49 5.44
N GLY A 78 18.05 4.37 5.31
CA GLY A 78 16.68 4.05 5.68
C GLY A 78 15.93 3.09 4.77
N TYR A 79 16.51 2.59 3.67
CA TYR A 79 15.84 1.70 2.71
C TYR A 79 15.08 0.53 3.36
N ALA A 80 15.64 -0.06 4.43
CA ALA A 80 15.00 -1.14 5.19
C ALA A 80 14.63 -0.72 6.62
N GLY A 81 14.28 0.55 6.81
CA GLY A 81 13.70 1.07 8.05
C GLY A 81 14.66 1.24 9.23
N LYS A 82 15.98 1.21 8.98
CA LYS A 82 17.04 1.35 10.01
C LYS A 82 16.92 0.34 11.16
N LEU A 83 16.28 -0.81 10.95
CA LEU A 83 16.08 -1.86 11.96
C LEU A 83 17.08 -3.01 11.80
N PRO A 84 17.42 -3.73 12.87
CA PRO A 84 18.44 -4.78 12.85
C PRO A 84 17.87 -6.12 12.35
N TRP A 85 17.34 -6.10 11.13
CA TRP A 85 16.63 -7.22 10.50
C TRP A 85 17.56 -8.30 9.94
N ARG A 86 18.80 -7.95 9.58
CA ARG A 86 19.81 -8.91 9.10
C ARG A 86 20.35 -9.76 10.25
N GLY A 87 20.19 -11.08 10.18
CA GLY A 87 20.76 -12.02 11.14
C GLY A 87 20.08 -13.37 11.11
N VAL A 88 20.51 -14.23 12.04
CA VAL A 88 19.92 -15.55 12.29
C VAL A 88 19.05 -15.48 13.53
N GLY A 89 17.94 -16.20 13.53
CA GLY A 89 17.08 -16.41 14.68
C GLY A 89 16.60 -17.85 14.77
N TRP A 90 16.48 -18.36 15.98
CA TRP A 90 16.02 -19.72 16.25
C TRP A 90 14.74 -19.70 17.07
N TYR A 91 13.80 -20.55 16.68
CA TYR A 91 12.55 -20.80 17.39
C TYR A 91 12.51 -22.25 17.84
N ARG A 92 12.05 -22.51 19.06
CA ARG A 92 11.86 -23.86 19.60
C ARG A 92 10.49 -23.99 20.26
N LYS A 93 9.85 -25.14 20.08
CA LYS A 93 8.60 -25.47 20.75
C LYS A 93 8.55 -26.95 21.11
N THR A 94 8.11 -27.21 22.32
CA THR A 94 7.80 -28.56 22.81
C THR A 94 6.29 -28.79 22.69
N PHE A 95 5.89 -29.94 22.18
CA PHE A 95 4.48 -30.29 21.99
C PHE A 95 4.24 -31.79 22.14
N GLN A 96 2.98 -32.18 22.31
CA GLN A 96 2.55 -33.58 22.42
C GLN A 96 1.50 -33.88 21.35
N LEU A 97 1.55 -35.12 20.85
CA LEU A 97 0.54 -35.68 19.95
C LEU A 97 -0.18 -36.81 20.67
N ASP A 98 -1.48 -36.95 20.43
CA ASP A 98 -2.28 -38.00 21.04
C ASP A 98 -1.84 -39.38 20.54
N ALA A 99 -1.72 -40.35 21.46
CA ALA A 99 -1.42 -41.74 21.09
C ALA A 99 -2.50 -42.34 20.15
N ALA A 100 -3.74 -41.82 20.22
CA ALA A 100 -4.84 -42.22 19.36
C ALA A 100 -4.66 -41.80 17.89
N ASP A 101 -3.77 -40.84 17.60
CA ASP A 101 -3.46 -40.40 16.24
C ASP A 101 -2.33 -41.23 15.59
N GLN A 102 -1.86 -42.31 16.24
CA GLN A 102 -0.81 -43.17 15.69
C GLN A 102 -1.14 -43.64 14.26
N GLY A 103 -0.19 -43.43 13.33
CA GLY A 103 -0.33 -43.80 11.92
C GLY A 103 -1.00 -42.74 11.03
N ARG A 104 -1.47 -41.62 11.61
CA ARG A 104 -1.96 -40.45 10.87
C ARG A 104 -0.81 -39.61 10.30
N ARG A 105 -1.14 -38.74 9.34
CA ARG A 105 -0.19 -37.76 8.79
C ARG A 105 -0.12 -36.54 9.68
N VAL A 106 1.07 -35.95 9.82
CA VAL A 106 1.29 -34.72 10.61
C VAL A 106 2.01 -33.70 9.74
N TYR A 107 1.37 -32.56 9.51
CA TYR A 107 1.90 -31.46 8.69
C TYR A 107 2.05 -30.19 9.52
N PHE A 108 3.13 -29.44 9.27
CA PHE A 108 3.26 -28.04 9.69
C PHE A 108 3.18 -27.13 8.47
N ASP A 109 2.23 -26.21 8.49
CA ASP A 109 2.05 -25.20 7.45
C ASP A 109 2.53 -23.85 7.97
N PHE A 110 3.58 -23.32 7.36
CA PHE A 110 4.13 -21.99 7.64
C PHE A 110 3.64 -21.03 6.55
N ASP A 111 2.98 -19.93 6.94
CA ASP A 111 2.44 -18.97 5.97
C ASP A 111 3.45 -17.92 5.50
N GLY A 112 4.59 -17.83 6.20
CA GLY A 112 5.72 -16.98 5.84
C GLY A 112 6.78 -16.92 6.94
N VAL A 113 8.04 -17.11 6.55
CA VAL A 113 9.21 -16.99 7.42
C VAL A 113 10.28 -16.20 6.68
N MET A 114 10.75 -15.10 7.27
CA MET A 114 11.77 -14.24 6.69
C MET A 114 13.13 -14.57 7.33
N ALA A 115 14.07 -15.23 6.66
CA ALA A 115 13.97 -15.94 5.38
C ALA A 115 14.69 -17.31 5.48
N PHE A 116 14.72 -18.07 4.37
CA PHE A 116 15.44 -19.35 4.25
C PHE A 116 15.25 -20.34 5.42
N PRO A 117 14.00 -20.66 5.81
CA PRO A 117 13.78 -21.46 7.01
C PRO A 117 14.29 -22.88 6.88
N LYS A 118 14.87 -23.41 7.97
CA LYS A 118 15.14 -24.85 8.16
C LYS A 118 14.39 -25.35 9.37
N VAL A 119 13.60 -26.40 9.18
CA VAL A 119 12.69 -26.95 10.18
C VAL A 119 13.17 -28.33 10.61
N TYR A 120 13.48 -28.45 11.90
CA TYR A 120 13.90 -29.69 12.52
C TYR A 120 12.82 -30.22 13.44
N VAL A 121 12.55 -31.52 13.39
CA VAL A 121 11.64 -32.21 14.31
C VAL A 121 12.41 -33.34 14.96
N ASN A 122 12.45 -33.36 16.29
CA ASN A 122 13.16 -34.35 17.11
C ASN A 122 14.63 -34.57 16.66
N GLY A 123 15.34 -33.48 16.33
CA GLY A 123 16.75 -33.53 15.92
C GLY A 123 17.00 -33.72 14.42
N GLN A 124 15.99 -34.05 13.63
CA GLN A 124 16.13 -34.36 12.20
C GLN A 124 15.57 -33.23 11.34
N LEU A 125 16.22 -32.93 10.21
CA LEU A 125 15.72 -31.95 9.24
C LEU A 125 14.46 -32.52 8.56
N ALA A 126 13.32 -31.89 8.80
CA ALA A 126 12.02 -32.30 8.25
C ALA A 126 11.64 -31.49 7.00
N GLY A 127 12.15 -30.26 6.85
CA GLY A 127 11.91 -29.46 5.65
C GLY A 127 12.62 -28.11 5.66
N GLU A 128 12.64 -27.46 4.50
CA GLU A 128 13.21 -26.13 4.30
C GLU A 128 12.47 -25.37 3.19
N TRP A 129 12.68 -24.06 3.15
CA TRP A 129 12.18 -23.18 2.09
C TRP A 129 13.19 -22.06 1.79
N ASP A 130 12.98 -21.32 0.70
CA ASP A 130 13.92 -20.31 0.22
C ASP A 130 13.34 -18.89 0.08
N TYR A 131 12.07 -18.74 -0.27
CA TYR A 131 11.46 -17.42 -0.46
C TYR A 131 10.71 -16.92 0.79
N GLY A 132 11.09 -15.74 1.31
CA GLY A 132 10.60 -15.22 2.58
C GLY A 132 9.12 -14.85 2.64
N TYR A 133 8.46 -14.72 1.50
CA TYR A 133 7.05 -14.30 1.41
C TYR A 133 6.05 -15.42 1.13
N MET A 134 6.54 -16.65 0.92
CA MET A 134 5.72 -17.77 0.49
C MET A 134 5.32 -18.70 1.62
N ALA A 135 4.10 -19.24 1.52
CA ALA A 135 3.67 -20.34 2.36
C ALA A 135 4.27 -21.67 1.91
N PHE A 136 4.68 -22.52 2.85
CA PHE A 136 5.22 -23.86 2.58
C PHE A 136 4.74 -24.89 3.61
N ARG A 137 4.86 -26.19 3.30
CA ARG A 137 4.42 -27.30 4.16
C ARG A 137 5.63 -28.16 4.48
N VAL A 138 5.71 -28.58 5.74
CA VAL A 138 6.63 -29.61 6.21
C VAL A 138 5.81 -30.83 6.56
N ASP A 139 6.11 -31.97 5.94
CA ASP A 139 5.60 -33.27 6.37
C ASP A 139 6.49 -33.78 7.51
N ALA A 140 5.93 -33.81 8.72
CA ALA A 140 6.64 -34.23 9.92
C ALA A 140 6.32 -35.67 10.32
N THR A 141 5.53 -36.41 9.52
CA THR A 141 4.95 -37.70 9.89
C THR A 141 6.02 -38.70 10.35
N ASP A 142 7.14 -38.79 9.63
CA ASP A 142 8.20 -39.75 9.92
C ASP A 142 9.17 -39.26 11.02
N HIS A 143 9.02 -38.02 11.49
CA HIS A 143 9.90 -37.41 12.48
C HIS A 143 9.25 -37.27 13.87
N VAL A 144 7.92 -37.35 13.96
CA VAL A 144 7.18 -37.22 15.23
C VAL A 144 7.00 -38.56 15.96
N LYS A 145 6.67 -38.48 17.24
CA LYS A 145 6.36 -39.60 18.12
C LYS A 145 5.00 -39.38 18.78
N PHE A 146 4.03 -40.21 18.47
CA PHE A 146 2.70 -40.15 19.07
C PHE A 146 2.72 -40.64 20.52
N GLY A 147 1.89 -40.05 21.38
CA GLY A 147 1.84 -40.36 22.81
C GLY A 147 3.09 -39.93 23.59
N GLN A 148 4.02 -39.21 22.95
CA GLN A 148 5.28 -38.76 23.54
C GLN A 148 5.49 -37.26 23.30
N THR A 149 6.44 -36.71 24.04
CA THR A 149 6.91 -35.33 23.84
C THR A 149 7.73 -35.24 22.55
N ASN A 150 7.44 -34.20 21.76
CA ASN A 150 8.14 -33.84 20.54
C ASN A 150 8.74 -32.43 20.67
N VAL A 151 9.80 -32.17 19.92
CA VAL A 151 10.42 -30.84 19.81
C VAL A 151 10.52 -30.46 18.34
N ILE A 152 10.08 -29.25 18.03
CA ILE A 152 10.34 -28.59 16.74
C ILE A 152 11.30 -27.42 16.97
N ALA A 153 12.30 -27.30 16.10
CA ALA A 153 13.25 -26.19 16.06
C ALA A 153 13.28 -25.59 14.66
N VAL A 154 13.17 -24.27 14.53
CA VAL A 154 13.15 -23.55 13.26
C VAL A 154 14.25 -22.51 13.25
N GLN A 155 15.16 -22.61 12.29
CA GLN A 155 16.11 -21.54 11.98
C GLN A 155 15.48 -20.61 10.94
N ALA A 156 15.64 -19.31 11.11
CA ALA A 156 15.38 -18.28 10.09
C ALA A 156 16.65 -17.44 9.90
N ASP A 157 17.03 -17.18 8.65
CA ASP A 157 18.26 -16.47 8.28
C ASP A 157 17.95 -15.40 7.22
N THR A 158 18.28 -14.15 7.52
CA THR A 158 18.09 -13.01 6.61
C THR A 158 19.41 -12.41 6.14
N GLN A 159 20.58 -12.98 6.48
CA GLN A 159 21.89 -12.38 6.20
C GLN A 159 22.11 -12.17 4.70
N ARG A 160 21.70 -13.14 3.87
CA ARG A 160 21.84 -13.10 2.40
C ARG A 160 20.63 -12.50 1.67
N TRP A 161 19.58 -12.10 2.38
CA TRP A 161 18.35 -11.59 1.78
C TRP A 161 18.54 -10.16 1.22
N GLY A 162 18.03 -9.91 0.01
CA GLY A 162 17.96 -8.58 -0.59
C GLY A 162 16.59 -7.94 -0.40
N THR A 163 16.53 -6.61 -0.23
CA THR A 163 15.25 -5.90 -0.06
C THR A 163 15.37 -4.42 -0.43
N ARG A 164 14.26 -3.81 -0.86
CA ARG A 164 14.13 -2.35 -1.07
C ARG A 164 13.34 -1.65 0.05
N TRP A 165 12.54 -2.41 0.79
CA TRP A 165 11.74 -1.96 1.95
C TRP A 165 12.08 -2.78 3.19
N TYR A 166 11.45 -2.51 4.34
CA TYR A 166 11.65 -3.32 5.55
C TYR A 166 11.03 -4.73 5.38
N PRO A 167 11.84 -5.81 5.39
CA PRO A 167 11.31 -7.16 5.16
C PRO A 167 10.72 -7.80 6.42
N GLY A 168 11.08 -7.28 7.61
CA GLY A 168 10.91 -8.00 8.88
C GLY A 168 11.90 -9.14 9.05
N ALA A 169 11.83 -9.86 10.17
CA ALA A 169 12.68 -11.01 10.41
C ALA A 169 12.03 -12.04 11.35
N GLY A 170 12.01 -13.32 10.94
CA GLY A 170 11.44 -14.43 11.71
C GLY A 170 10.15 -15.01 11.16
N ILE A 171 9.40 -15.72 12.01
CA ILE A 171 8.15 -16.38 11.64
C ILE A 171 7.01 -15.35 11.78
N TYR A 172 6.94 -14.45 10.80
CA TYR A 172 6.09 -13.25 10.84
C TYR A 172 4.63 -13.49 10.39
N ARG A 173 4.31 -14.72 9.95
CA ARG A 173 2.92 -15.18 9.71
C ARG A 173 2.64 -16.42 10.55
N LYS A 174 1.37 -16.83 10.59
CA LYS A 174 0.92 -17.96 11.40
C LYS A 174 1.59 -19.28 10.99
N VAL A 175 1.59 -20.20 11.94
CA VAL A 175 1.90 -21.61 11.73
C VAL A 175 0.68 -22.43 12.16
N THR A 176 0.32 -23.43 11.37
CA THR A 176 -0.74 -24.39 11.75
C THR A 176 -0.19 -25.81 11.73
N MET A 177 -0.72 -26.65 12.63
CA MET A 177 -0.44 -28.09 12.65
C MET A 177 -1.69 -28.81 12.17
N THR A 178 -1.54 -29.70 11.19
CA THR A 178 -2.62 -30.54 10.68
C THR A 178 -2.34 -32.01 10.95
N VAL A 179 -3.30 -32.71 11.56
CA VAL A 179 -3.31 -34.17 11.73
C VAL A 179 -4.48 -34.75 10.93
N CYS A 180 -4.20 -35.66 9.98
CA CYS A 180 -5.22 -36.21 9.08
C CYS A 180 -5.00 -37.69 8.72
N ASP A 181 -6.03 -38.34 8.16
CA ASP A 181 -5.92 -39.73 7.69
C ASP A 181 -4.83 -39.87 6.59
N PRO A 182 -4.18 -41.03 6.45
CA PRO A 182 -3.31 -41.31 5.31
C PRO A 182 -3.97 -41.14 3.93
N VAL A 183 -5.30 -41.29 3.85
CA VAL A 183 -6.10 -40.95 2.66
C VAL A 183 -6.81 -39.63 2.90
N HIS A 184 -6.34 -38.56 2.29
CA HIS A 184 -6.83 -37.20 2.56
C HIS A 184 -6.76 -36.30 1.32
N LEU A 185 -7.41 -35.13 1.37
CA LEU A 185 -7.34 -34.14 0.29
C LEU A 185 -5.95 -33.50 0.25
N ALA A 186 -5.35 -33.47 -0.94
CA ALA A 186 -4.05 -32.86 -1.16
C ALA A 186 -4.06 -31.36 -0.81
N ARG A 187 -2.94 -30.82 -0.32
CA ARG A 187 -2.83 -29.39 0.03
C ARG A 187 -3.16 -28.52 -1.19
N TRP A 188 -4.16 -27.64 -1.06
CA TRP A 188 -4.64 -26.77 -2.14
C TRP A 188 -5.13 -27.53 -3.38
N GLY A 189 -5.46 -28.82 -3.22
CA GLY A 189 -5.89 -29.72 -4.29
C GLY A 189 -7.27 -29.41 -4.83
N THR A 190 -8.13 -28.71 -4.07
CA THR A 190 -9.46 -28.32 -4.53
C THR A 190 -9.41 -27.04 -5.38
N PHE A 191 -9.99 -27.10 -6.58
CA PHE A 191 -10.13 -25.97 -7.50
C PHE A 191 -11.60 -25.83 -7.92
N VAL A 192 -12.20 -24.70 -7.57
CA VAL A 192 -13.60 -24.36 -7.88
C VAL A 192 -13.63 -23.33 -9.02
N THR A 193 -14.35 -23.64 -10.09
CA THR A 193 -14.56 -22.73 -11.23
C THR A 193 -16.05 -22.61 -11.57
N THR A 194 -16.40 -21.52 -12.27
CA THR A 194 -17.76 -21.31 -12.78
C THR A 194 -17.73 -21.10 -14.30
N PRO A 195 -17.56 -22.16 -15.10
CA PRO A 195 -17.33 -22.03 -16.56
C PRO A 195 -18.53 -21.45 -17.32
N GLN A 196 -19.73 -21.50 -16.75
CA GLN A 196 -20.94 -20.91 -17.33
C GLN A 196 -21.72 -20.17 -16.24
N VAL A 197 -21.74 -18.84 -16.30
CA VAL A 197 -22.40 -17.99 -15.31
C VAL A 197 -23.64 -17.32 -15.91
N GLY A 198 -24.80 -17.59 -15.34
CA GLY A 198 -26.08 -16.99 -15.72
C GLY A 198 -26.96 -16.68 -14.51
N ASP A 199 -27.89 -15.73 -14.68
CA ASP A 199 -28.71 -15.22 -13.58
C ASP A 199 -29.75 -16.22 -13.08
N LYS A 200 -30.21 -17.13 -13.95
CA LYS A 200 -31.14 -18.22 -13.58
C LYS A 200 -30.43 -19.47 -13.12
N ALA A 201 -29.25 -19.75 -13.66
CA ALA A 201 -28.48 -20.94 -13.39
C ALA A 201 -26.99 -20.70 -13.70
N THR A 202 -26.12 -21.21 -12.85
CA THR A 202 -24.67 -21.24 -13.04
C THR A 202 -24.16 -22.66 -12.87
N THR A 203 -23.25 -23.08 -13.74
CA THR A 203 -22.49 -24.32 -13.57
C THR A 203 -21.30 -24.03 -12.66
N VAL A 204 -21.21 -24.75 -11.56
CA VAL A 204 -20.06 -24.77 -10.67
C VAL A 204 -19.35 -26.11 -10.86
N GLN A 205 -18.06 -26.07 -11.13
CA GLN A 205 -17.21 -27.22 -11.30
C GLN A 205 -16.21 -27.27 -10.15
N VAL A 206 -16.06 -28.43 -9.52
CA VAL A 206 -15.14 -28.65 -8.40
C VAL A 206 -14.24 -29.82 -8.76
N ARG A 207 -12.96 -29.51 -8.97
CA ARG A 207 -11.89 -30.50 -9.07
C ARG A 207 -11.21 -30.64 -7.72
N SER A 208 -10.84 -31.84 -7.32
CA SER A 208 -10.12 -32.11 -6.07
C SER A 208 -9.11 -33.22 -6.29
N VAL A 209 -8.00 -33.18 -5.56
CA VAL A 209 -6.96 -34.21 -5.57
C VAL A 209 -6.97 -34.92 -4.23
N VAL A 210 -6.97 -36.25 -4.25
CA VAL A 210 -6.91 -37.11 -3.08
C VAL A 210 -5.57 -37.82 -3.07
N ASP A 211 -4.84 -37.70 -1.97
CA ASP A 211 -3.56 -38.39 -1.73
C ASP A 211 -3.83 -39.66 -0.93
N ASN A 212 -3.15 -40.77 -1.29
CA ASN A 212 -3.20 -42.02 -0.54
C ASN A 212 -1.78 -42.42 -0.10
N HIS A 213 -1.44 -42.14 1.16
CA HIS A 213 -0.17 -42.55 1.76
C HIS A 213 -0.17 -43.99 2.31
N ARG A 214 -1.22 -44.78 2.09
CA ARG A 214 -1.23 -46.20 2.45
C ARG A 214 -0.41 -47.00 1.44
N ASN A 215 0.06 -48.16 1.85
CA ASN A 215 0.76 -49.12 0.97
C ASN A 215 -0.20 -50.02 0.16
N VAL A 216 -1.50 -49.72 0.18
CA VAL A 216 -2.55 -50.41 -0.56
C VAL A 216 -3.42 -49.38 -1.28
N GLU A 217 -4.05 -49.80 -2.38
CA GLU A 217 -5.05 -48.97 -3.06
C GLU A 217 -6.22 -48.67 -2.13
N SER A 218 -6.84 -47.51 -2.32
CA SER A 218 -8.01 -47.08 -1.55
C SER A 218 -9.15 -46.72 -2.48
N THR A 219 -10.30 -47.38 -2.30
CA THR A 219 -11.56 -46.93 -2.91
C THR A 219 -12.15 -45.83 -2.03
N VAL A 220 -12.36 -44.65 -2.62
CA VAL A 220 -12.79 -43.44 -1.91
C VAL A 220 -14.06 -42.90 -2.57
N THR A 221 -15.09 -42.72 -1.76
CA THR A 221 -16.25 -41.90 -2.11
C THR A 221 -15.90 -40.43 -1.83
N VAL A 222 -16.04 -39.58 -2.85
CA VAL A 222 -15.91 -38.12 -2.75
C VAL A 222 -17.29 -37.48 -2.88
N GLU A 223 -17.79 -36.94 -1.77
CA GLU A 223 -19.03 -36.18 -1.69
C GLU A 223 -18.71 -34.69 -1.66
N ILE A 224 -19.33 -33.89 -2.54
CA ILE A 224 -19.15 -32.44 -2.61
C ILE A 224 -20.51 -31.79 -2.35
N VAL A 225 -20.56 -30.87 -1.39
CA VAL A 225 -21.76 -30.09 -1.05
C VAL A 225 -21.45 -28.61 -1.22
N ALA A 226 -22.14 -27.94 -2.15
CA ALA A 226 -22.10 -26.49 -2.28
C ALA A 226 -23.10 -25.85 -1.32
N LEU A 227 -22.61 -24.94 -0.48
CA LEU A 227 -23.37 -24.19 0.52
C LEU A 227 -23.46 -22.73 0.09
N ASP A 228 -24.65 -22.15 0.22
CA ASP A 228 -24.90 -20.72 0.01
C ASP A 228 -24.31 -19.85 1.13
N PRO A 229 -24.33 -18.51 0.99
CA PRO A 229 -23.82 -17.60 2.03
C PRO A 229 -24.52 -17.73 3.40
N LYS A 230 -25.65 -18.43 3.49
CA LYS A 230 -26.38 -18.71 4.74
C LYS A 230 -26.10 -20.13 5.27
N GLY A 231 -25.18 -20.86 4.64
CA GLY A 231 -24.82 -22.23 5.01
C GLY A 231 -25.81 -23.31 4.55
N ARG A 232 -26.72 -22.99 3.63
CA ARG A 232 -27.72 -23.95 3.12
C ARG A 232 -27.19 -24.67 1.89
N SER A 233 -27.38 -25.98 1.81
CA SER A 233 -27.02 -26.74 0.60
C SER A 233 -27.84 -26.27 -0.61
N VAL A 234 -27.16 -25.93 -1.69
CA VAL A 234 -27.76 -25.52 -2.97
C VAL A 234 -27.51 -26.52 -4.09
N ALA A 235 -26.48 -27.35 -3.95
CA ALA A 235 -26.17 -28.46 -4.84
C ALA A 235 -25.27 -29.47 -4.13
N SER A 236 -25.29 -30.72 -4.59
CA SER A 236 -24.39 -31.76 -4.11
C SER A 236 -24.10 -32.80 -5.19
N GLY A 237 -22.94 -33.43 -5.13
CA GLY A 237 -22.55 -34.55 -5.97
C GLY A 237 -21.79 -35.59 -5.16
N ARG A 238 -21.81 -36.84 -5.64
CA ARG A 238 -21.02 -37.94 -5.07
C ARG A 238 -20.46 -38.78 -6.19
N LYS A 239 -19.18 -39.11 -6.11
CA LYS A 239 -18.51 -40.04 -7.04
C LYS A 239 -17.50 -40.90 -6.32
N GLU A 240 -17.33 -42.13 -6.78
CA GLU A 240 -16.32 -43.04 -6.27
C GLU A 240 -15.09 -43.03 -7.19
N ILE A 241 -13.91 -43.08 -6.59
CA ILE A 241 -12.61 -43.18 -7.27
C ILE A 241 -11.74 -44.22 -6.60
N VAL A 242 -10.79 -44.77 -7.35
CA VAL A 242 -9.70 -45.59 -6.82
C VAL A 242 -8.45 -44.73 -6.79
N VAL A 243 -7.80 -44.66 -5.63
CA VAL A 243 -6.54 -43.95 -5.42
C VAL A 243 -5.43 -44.99 -5.22
N PRO A 244 -4.41 -45.06 -6.11
CA PRO A 244 -3.34 -46.03 -5.99
C PRO A 244 -2.57 -45.91 -4.67
N ALA A 245 -1.88 -46.98 -4.27
CA ALA A 245 -1.02 -46.97 -3.08
C ALA A 245 0.14 -45.98 -3.26
N GLY A 246 0.35 -45.09 -2.30
CA GLY A 246 1.46 -44.11 -2.31
C GLY A 246 1.36 -43.03 -3.40
N ASP A 247 0.18 -42.85 -4.01
CA ASP A 247 -0.04 -41.92 -5.14
C ASP A 247 -1.31 -41.08 -4.93
N SER A 248 -1.61 -40.22 -5.89
CA SER A 248 -2.77 -39.33 -5.89
C SER A 248 -3.75 -39.62 -7.03
N ALA A 249 -5.01 -39.24 -6.86
CA ALA A 249 -6.01 -39.25 -7.94
C ALA A 249 -6.83 -37.96 -7.96
N GLU A 250 -7.12 -37.45 -9.16
CA GLU A 250 -8.00 -36.30 -9.36
C GLU A 250 -9.45 -36.75 -9.56
N ILE A 251 -10.38 -35.96 -9.01
CA ILE A 251 -11.81 -36.09 -9.23
C ILE A 251 -12.40 -34.76 -9.69
N ASP A 252 -13.29 -34.84 -10.68
CA ASP A 252 -14.03 -33.71 -11.22
C ASP A 252 -15.53 -33.96 -11.10
N GLN A 253 -16.26 -33.00 -10.54
CA GLN A 253 -17.71 -32.98 -10.44
C GLN A 253 -18.24 -31.59 -10.80
N SER A 254 -19.35 -31.56 -11.55
CA SER A 254 -20.04 -30.32 -11.91
C SER A 254 -21.49 -30.35 -11.46
N PHE A 255 -22.00 -29.22 -11.01
CA PHE A 255 -23.38 -29.07 -10.56
C PHE A 255 -23.97 -27.71 -10.92
N THR A 256 -25.29 -27.65 -10.99
CA THR A 256 -26.03 -26.41 -11.30
C THR A 256 -26.52 -25.73 -10.03
N VAL A 257 -26.10 -24.48 -9.83
CA VAL A 257 -26.65 -23.58 -8.79
C VAL A 257 -27.72 -22.71 -9.43
N LYS A 258 -28.96 -22.81 -8.94
CA LYS A 258 -30.10 -22.02 -9.44
C LYS A 258 -30.16 -20.66 -8.75
N ASN A 259 -30.52 -19.63 -9.52
CA ASN A 259 -30.63 -18.23 -9.06
C ASN A 259 -29.42 -17.79 -8.21
N PRO A 260 -28.19 -17.92 -8.73
CA PRO A 260 -26.98 -17.67 -7.96
C PRO A 260 -26.87 -16.20 -7.55
N GLN A 261 -26.55 -15.96 -6.28
CA GLN A 261 -26.04 -14.68 -5.81
C GLN A 261 -24.60 -14.51 -6.32
N ARG A 262 -24.30 -13.39 -6.98
CA ARG A 262 -22.96 -13.11 -7.53
C ARG A 262 -22.06 -12.46 -6.50
N TRP A 263 -20.76 -12.73 -6.55
CA TRP A 263 -19.77 -11.92 -5.86
C TRP A 263 -19.57 -10.62 -6.64
N ASP A 264 -19.62 -9.50 -5.93
CA ASP A 264 -19.42 -8.14 -6.46
C ASP A 264 -18.76 -7.25 -5.38
N VAL A 265 -18.13 -6.15 -5.76
CA VAL A 265 -17.51 -5.21 -4.81
C VAL A 265 -18.53 -4.55 -3.88
N GLU A 266 -19.79 -4.45 -4.30
CA GLU A 266 -20.89 -3.95 -3.45
C GLU A 266 -21.58 -5.07 -2.65
N HIS A 267 -21.61 -6.28 -3.22
CA HIS A 267 -22.32 -7.44 -2.68
C HIS A 267 -21.44 -8.70 -2.75
N PRO A 268 -20.48 -8.86 -1.84
CA PRO A 268 -19.49 -9.94 -1.88
C PRO A 268 -20.07 -11.28 -1.38
N HIS A 269 -20.99 -11.88 -2.14
CA HIS A 269 -21.59 -13.17 -1.80
C HIS A 269 -20.58 -14.33 -1.95
N LEU A 270 -20.34 -15.06 -0.85
CA LEU A 270 -19.40 -16.18 -0.78
C LEU A 270 -20.14 -17.50 -0.52
N TYR A 271 -19.77 -18.52 -1.28
CA TYR A 271 -20.22 -19.90 -1.14
C TYR A 271 -19.11 -20.75 -0.53
N THR A 272 -19.47 -21.95 -0.07
CA THR A 272 -18.52 -22.96 0.39
C THR A 272 -18.73 -24.25 -0.38
N ALA A 273 -17.66 -24.79 -0.97
CA ALA A 273 -17.62 -26.16 -1.46
C ALA A 273 -17.04 -27.03 -0.35
N ARG A 274 -17.89 -27.83 0.30
CA ARG A 274 -17.49 -28.81 1.30
C ARG A 274 -17.21 -30.14 0.63
N THR A 275 -15.97 -30.59 0.65
CA THR A 275 -15.55 -31.88 0.11
C THR A 275 -15.36 -32.88 1.25
N ILE A 276 -16.08 -33.99 1.19
CA ILE A 276 -16.09 -35.06 2.21
C ILE A 276 -15.55 -36.33 1.57
N LEU A 277 -14.46 -36.86 2.11
CA LEU A 277 -13.87 -38.13 1.71
C LEU A 277 -14.36 -39.25 2.62
N ARG A 278 -14.85 -40.34 2.02
CA ARG A 278 -15.27 -41.54 2.74
C ARG A 278 -14.54 -42.76 2.20
N THR A 279 -13.89 -43.50 3.10
CA THR A 279 -13.30 -44.81 2.84
C THR A 279 -14.21 -45.90 3.45
N ALA A 280 -13.80 -47.17 3.35
CA ALA A 280 -14.45 -48.27 4.05
C ALA A 280 -14.47 -48.06 5.59
N ASP A 281 -13.49 -47.31 6.12
CA ASP A 281 -13.31 -47.05 7.55
C ASP A 281 -14.20 -45.89 8.07
N GLY A 282 -14.92 -45.19 7.18
CA GLY A 282 -15.77 -44.05 7.51
C GLY A 282 -15.36 -42.76 6.82
N VAL A 283 -15.59 -41.60 7.47
CA VAL A 283 -15.14 -40.29 6.95
C VAL A 283 -13.64 -40.16 7.22
N ALA A 284 -12.84 -40.10 6.16
CA ALA A 284 -11.40 -39.94 6.24
C ALA A 284 -10.97 -38.47 6.32
N ASP A 285 -11.67 -37.59 5.59
CA ASP A 285 -11.31 -36.18 5.52
C ASP A 285 -12.50 -35.28 5.16
N VAL A 286 -12.44 -34.02 5.60
CA VAL A 286 -13.40 -32.96 5.25
C VAL A 286 -12.66 -31.64 5.08
N GLU A 287 -12.86 -30.96 3.95
CA GLU A 287 -12.31 -29.63 3.70
C GLU A 287 -13.38 -28.68 3.13
N ASP A 288 -13.40 -27.45 3.64
CA ASP A 288 -14.27 -26.37 3.17
C ASP A 288 -13.45 -25.40 2.31
N THR A 289 -13.79 -25.28 1.02
CA THR A 289 -13.20 -24.29 0.11
C THR A 289 -14.18 -23.15 -0.14
N THR A 290 -13.80 -21.93 0.23
CA THR A 290 -14.62 -20.73 -0.06
C THR A 290 -14.44 -20.32 -1.53
N PHE A 291 -15.53 -19.92 -2.19
CA PHE A 291 -15.50 -19.41 -3.56
C PHE A 291 -16.60 -18.36 -3.80
N GLY A 292 -16.51 -17.61 -4.90
CA GLY A 292 -17.53 -16.64 -5.31
C GLY A 292 -17.88 -16.79 -6.79
N ILE A 293 -19.16 -16.61 -7.12
CA ILE A 293 -19.66 -16.69 -8.49
C ILE A 293 -19.58 -15.31 -9.13
N ARG A 294 -18.74 -15.10 -10.14
CA ARG A 294 -18.65 -13.82 -10.88
C ARG A 294 -18.19 -14.05 -12.31
N THR A 295 -18.37 -13.04 -13.15
CA THR A 295 -17.61 -12.92 -14.40
C THR A 295 -16.77 -11.65 -14.37
N PHE A 296 -15.62 -11.64 -15.02
CA PHE A 296 -14.87 -10.42 -15.25
C PHE A 296 -14.13 -10.49 -16.58
N ARG A 297 -13.73 -9.34 -17.10
CA ARG A 297 -12.86 -9.23 -18.29
C ARG A 297 -12.07 -7.92 -18.25
N PHE A 298 -10.88 -7.95 -18.82
CA PHE A 298 -10.13 -6.75 -19.18
C PHE A 298 -10.28 -6.54 -20.69
N THR A 299 -10.51 -5.31 -21.11
CA THR A 299 -10.69 -4.95 -22.52
C THR A 299 -9.65 -3.90 -22.93
N ALA A 300 -9.24 -3.92 -24.19
CA ALA A 300 -8.23 -2.99 -24.70
C ALA A 300 -8.70 -1.53 -24.75
N ASP A 301 -10.02 -1.30 -24.84
CA ASP A 301 -10.59 0.04 -25.10
C ASP A 301 -11.53 0.57 -24.00
N ASP A 302 -12.00 -0.28 -23.07
CA ASP A 302 -12.93 0.15 -22.00
C ASP A 302 -12.56 -0.43 -20.61
N GLY A 303 -11.29 -0.80 -20.43
CA GLY A 303 -10.74 -1.17 -19.13
C GLY A 303 -11.34 -2.44 -18.53
N PHE A 304 -11.57 -2.44 -17.22
CA PHE A 304 -12.02 -3.61 -16.44
C PHE A 304 -13.54 -3.67 -16.28
N HIS A 305 -14.10 -4.86 -16.47
CA HIS A 305 -15.52 -5.14 -16.30
C HIS A 305 -15.71 -6.27 -15.29
N LEU A 306 -16.62 -6.07 -14.33
CA LEU A 306 -17.06 -7.06 -13.35
C LEU A 306 -18.56 -7.30 -13.55
N ASN A 307 -18.98 -8.55 -13.65
CA ASN A 307 -20.39 -8.94 -13.86
C ASN A 307 -21.07 -8.22 -15.05
N GLY A 308 -20.30 -7.92 -16.10
CA GLY A 308 -20.79 -7.28 -17.33
C GLY A 308 -20.87 -5.75 -17.30
N ARG A 309 -20.54 -5.11 -16.16
CA ARG A 309 -20.46 -3.64 -16.04
C ARG A 309 -19.01 -3.20 -15.90
N ARG A 310 -18.69 -2.01 -16.44
CA ARG A 310 -17.40 -1.36 -16.20
C ARG A 310 -17.23 -1.07 -14.70
N LEU A 311 -16.06 -1.38 -14.16
CA LEU A 311 -15.64 -0.98 -12.83
C LEU A 311 -14.26 -0.33 -12.97
N GLN A 312 -14.19 0.98 -12.75
CA GLN A 312 -12.90 1.67 -12.65
C GLN A 312 -12.16 1.14 -11.42
N LEU A 313 -10.94 0.66 -11.60
CA LEU A 313 -10.11 0.25 -10.48
C LEU A 313 -9.55 1.51 -9.80
N TYR A 314 -10.04 1.77 -8.59
CA TYR A 314 -9.51 2.75 -7.64
C TYR A 314 -8.64 1.99 -6.65
N GLY A 315 -7.41 1.73 -7.08
CA GLY A 315 -6.49 0.83 -6.42
C GLY A 315 -5.42 1.54 -5.61
N VAL A 316 -4.86 0.80 -4.66
CA VAL A 316 -3.63 1.19 -3.94
C VAL A 316 -2.66 0.02 -3.89
N ASN A 317 -1.37 0.34 -3.88
CA ASN A 317 -0.29 -0.57 -3.52
C ASN A 317 -0.18 -0.63 -1.98
N LEU A 318 -0.08 -1.84 -1.44
CA LEU A 318 0.15 -2.09 -0.01
C LEU A 318 1.35 -3.02 0.17
N HIS A 319 2.33 -2.58 0.95
CA HIS A 319 3.36 -3.44 1.52
C HIS A 319 2.81 -4.31 2.65
N HIS A 320 3.60 -5.30 3.10
CA HIS A 320 3.16 -6.32 4.05
C HIS A 320 3.24 -5.91 5.52
N ASP A 321 3.96 -4.84 5.87
CA ASP A 321 4.14 -4.46 7.27
C ASP A 321 2.90 -3.76 7.86
N HIS A 322 2.84 -3.81 9.20
CA HIS A 322 1.75 -3.31 10.01
C HIS A 322 2.21 -2.16 10.92
N GLY A 323 3.13 -1.33 10.44
CA GLY A 323 3.64 -0.16 11.13
C GLY A 323 4.35 -0.53 12.43
N PRO A 324 3.89 -0.05 13.61
CA PRO A 324 4.53 -0.38 14.89
C PRO A 324 4.60 -1.87 15.24
N LEU A 325 3.81 -2.72 14.56
CA LEU A 325 3.84 -4.18 14.74
C LEU A 325 4.89 -4.87 13.86
N GLY A 326 5.55 -4.13 12.96
CA GLY A 326 6.52 -4.68 12.01
C GLY A 326 5.85 -5.62 11.03
N ALA A 327 6.55 -6.69 10.66
CA ALA A 327 6.01 -7.68 9.73
C ALA A 327 5.00 -8.66 10.37
N ALA A 328 4.85 -8.67 11.70
CA ALA A 328 3.98 -9.65 12.37
C ALA A 328 2.51 -9.48 11.93
N PHE A 329 1.98 -10.48 11.23
CA PHE A 329 0.68 -10.39 10.57
C PHE A 329 -0.49 -10.66 11.52
N TYR A 330 -1.21 -9.62 11.92
CA TYR A 330 -2.47 -9.77 12.65
C TYR A 330 -3.64 -9.50 11.73
N ARG A 331 -4.58 -10.45 11.67
CA ARG A 331 -5.79 -10.31 10.85
C ARG A 331 -6.53 -8.99 11.13
N ARG A 332 -6.68 -8.59 12.40
CA ARG A 332 -7.34 -7.33 12.76
C ARG A 332 -6.57 -6.09 12.27
N SER A 333 -5.24 -6.15 12.23
CA SER A 333 -4.42 -5.05 11.69
C SER A 333 -4.66 -4.86 10.19
N MET A 334 -4.64 -5.94 9.41
CA MET A 334 -4.95 -5.89 7.97
C MET A 334 -6.40 -5.47 7.72
N GLU A 335 -7.36 -6.00 8.49
CA GLU A 335 -8.77 -5.61 8.39
C GLU A 335 -8.93 -4.09 8.60
N ARG A 336 -8.28 -3.53 9.62
CA ARG A 336 -8.29 -2.08 9.86
C ARG A 336 -7.68 -1.29 8.70
N GLN A 337 -6.55 -1.73 8.13
CA GLN A 337 -5.96 -1.08 6.95
C GLN A 337 -6.96 -1.06 5.78
N LEU A 338 -7.61 -2.19 5.49
CA LEU A 338 -8.59 -2.30 4.41
C LEU A 338 -9.88 -1.50 4.70
N GLU A 339 -10.33 -1.40 5.97
CA GLU A 339 -11.45 -0.53 6.39
C GLU A 339 -11.16 0.93 6.05
N ILE A 340 -9.95 1.40 6.38
CA ILE A 340 -9.51 2.77 6.10
C ILE A 340 -9.43 3.01 4.59
N MET A 341 -8.86 2.07 3.83
CA MET A 341 -8.79 2.15 2.37
C MET A 341 -10.20 2.21 1.75
N ARG A 342 -11.15 1.42 2.23
CA ARG A 342 -12.54 1.47 1.75
C ARG A 342 -13.24 2.79 2.07
N ASP A 343 -13.02 3.38 3.25
CA ASP A 343 -13.60 4.69 3.55
C ASP A 343 -13.07 5.79 2.62
N MET A 344 -11.81 5.65 2.18
CA MET A 344 -11.21 6.52 1.15
C MET A 344 -11.86 6.35 -0.24
N GLY A 345 -12.48 5.21 -0.53
CA GLY A 345 -13.04 4.88 -1.85
C GLY A 345 -12.28 3.81 -2.63
N VAL A 346 -11.29 3.16 -2.02
CA VAL A 346 -10.56 2.04 -2.64
C VAL A 346 -11.52 0.88 -2.92
N ASN A 347 -11.42 0.33 -4.14
CA ASN A 347 -12.10 -0.89 -4.54
C ASN A 347 -11.14 -1.99 -5.06
N ALA A 348 -9.84 -1.71 -5.12
CA ALA A 348 -8.83 -2.65 -5.58
C ALA A 348 -7.52 -2.56 -4.77
N ILE A 349 -6.81 -3.68 -4.60
CA ILE A 349 -5.54 -3.77 -3.88
C ILE A 349 -4.50 -4.45 -4.76
N ARG A 350 -3.28 -3.90 -4.83
CA ARG A 350 -2.10 -4.58 -5.37
C ARG A 350 -1.18 -4.98 -4.22
N THR A 351 -0.78 -6.24 -4.18
CA THR A 351 0.06 -6.81 -3.12
C THR A 351 1.55 -6.60 -3.42
N SER A 352 1.97 -5.34 -3.42
CA SER A 352 3.32 -4.90 -3.79
C SER A 352 4.38 -5.33 -2.77
N HIS A 353 5.41 -6.11 -3.12
CA HIS A 353 5.58 -6.89 -4.37
C HIS A 353 5.87 -8.34 -4.02
N ASN A 354 4.93 -8.97 -3.34
CA ASN A 354 5.08 -10.32 -2.85
C ASN A 354 3.73 -10.95 -2.51
N PRO A 355 3.68 -12.30 -2.46
CA PRO A 355 2.46 -13.00 -2.08
C PRO A 355 1.97 -12.49 -0.72
N PRO A 356 0.68 -12.14 -0.60
CA PRO A 356 0.13 -11.65 0.64
C PRO A 356 -0.03 -12.79 1.64
N ALA A 357 -0.33 -12.47 2.90
CA ALA A 357 -0.91 -13.46 3.82
C ALA A 357 -2.27 -13.90 3.27
N ALA A 358 -2.65 -15.17 3.48
CA ALA A 358 -3.91 -15.70 2.96
C ALA A 358 -5.12 -14.93 3.52
N GLU A 359 -5.03 -14.43 4.74
CA GLU A 359 -6.07 -13.64 5.39
C GLU A 359 -6.34 -12.30 4.70
N LEU A 360 -5.37 -11.69 4.01
CA LEU A 360 -5.62 -10.48 3.22
C LEU A 360 -6.64 -10.79 2.13
N LEU A 361 -6.47 -11.92 1.43
CA LEU A 361 -7.40 -12.33 0.37
C LEU A 361 -8.77 -12.71 0.92
N ASP A 362 -8.84 -13.43 2.05
CA ASP A 362 -10.12 -13.71 2.71
C ASP A 362 -10.83 -12.42 3.15
N LEU A 363 -10.10 -11.41 3.62
CA LEU A 363 -10.67 -10.09 3.93
C LEU A 363 -11.15 -9.39 2.65
N CYS A 364 -10.35 -9.36 1.58
CA CYS A 364 -10.76 -8.78 0.29
C CYS A 364 -12.01 -9.47 -0.29
N ASP A 365 -12.09 -10.79 -0.19
CA ASP A 365 -13.22 -11.61 -0.60
C ASP A 365 -14.49 -11.23 0.15
N ARG A 366 -14.40 -11.01 1.46
CA ARG A 366 -15.54 -10.62 2.33
C ARG A 366 -15.90 -9.15 2.22
N MET A 367 -14.93 -8.29 1.94
CA MET A 367 -15.09 -6.83 1.91
C MET A 367 -15.46 -6.32 0.51
N GLY A 368 -15.35 -7.14 -0.53
CA GLY A 368 -15.62 -6.73 -1.90
C GLY A 368 -14.50 -5.85 -2.47
N LEU A 369 -13.26 -6.30 -2.34
CA LEU A 369 -12.09 -5.64 -2.92
C LEU A 369 -11.49 -6.53 -4.00
N VAL A 370 -11.21 -5.97 -5.17
CA VAL A 370 -10.53 -6.67 -6.26
C VAL A 370 -9.03 -6.73 -5.97
N VAL A 371 -8.35 -7.83 -6.33
CA VAL A 371 -6.93 -8.02 -6.04
C VAL A 371 -6.11 -8.27 -7.30
N PHE A 372 -5.07 -7.45 -7.45
CA PHE A 372 -3.89 -7.69 -8.27
C PHE A 372 -2.87 -8.41 -7.38
N ASN A 373 -2.71 -9.72 -7.57
CA ASN A 373 -1.88 -10.57 -6.70
C ASN A 373 -0.51 -10.80 -7.33
N GLU A 374 0.56 -10.38 -6.64
CA GLU A 374 1.90 -10.27 -7.20
C GLU A 374 2.90 -11.22 -6.55
N ALA A 375 3.64 -11.97 -7.37
CA ALA A 375 4.54 -13.03 -6.91
C ALA A 375 5.93 -12.51 -6.50
N PHE A 376 6.42 -11.46 -7.16
CA PHE A 376 7.80 -11.02 -7.01
C PHE A 376 7.92 -9.50 -7.13
N ASP A 377 8.92 -8.95 -6.46
CA ASP A 377 9.51 -7.66 -6.82
C ASP A 377 10.28 -7.86 -8.10
N LYS A 378 11.54 -8.31 -7.98
CA LYS A 378 12.37 -8.71 -9.10
C LYS A 378 12.69 -10.19 -9.00
N TRP A 379 13.29 -10.72 -10.05
CA TRP A 379 13.74 -12.11 -10.09
C TRP A 379 15.14 -12.31 -9.51
N ASP A 380 15.68 -11.32 -8.81
CA ASP A 380 17.08 -11.25 -8.37
C ASP A 380 17.24 -11.46 -6.85
N GLY A 381 18.22 -10.79 -6.23
CA GLY A 381 18.48 -10.86 -4.79
C GLY A 381 17.30 -10.45 -3.91
N THR A 382 16.34 -9.68 -4.44
CA THR A 382 15.07 -9.34 -3.75
C THR A 382 14.12 -10.53 -3.63
N ALA A 383 14.32 -11.58 -4.43
CA ALA A 383 13.72 -12.90 -4.27
C ALA A 383 14.63 -13.90 -3.55
N GLY A 384 15.78 -13.46 -3.05
CA GLY A 384 16.80 -14.33 -2.44
C GLY A 384 17.70 -15.05 -3.46
N ARG A 385 17.60 -14.72 -4.76
CA ARG A 385 18.44 -15.30 -5.82
C ARG A 385 19.70 -14.47 -6.03
N VAL A 386 20.87 -15.05 -5.76
CA VAL A 386 22.14 -14.31 -5.86
C VAL A 386 22.93 -14.82 -7.05
N ARG A 387 23.22 -13.94 -8.02
CA ARG A 387 23.97 -14.28 -9.25
C ARG A 387 23.31 -15.38 -10.07
N GLY A 388 21.98 -15.41 -10.09
CA GLY A 388 21.19 -16.37 -10.86
C GLY A 388 20.90 -17.70 -10.17
N GLU A 389 21.29 -17.87 -8.90
CA GLU A 389 21.11 -19.13 -8.16
C GLU A 389 20.08 -19.01 -7.02
N PRO A 390 19.16 -19.98 -6.87
CA PRO A 390 18.89 -21.11 -7.79
C PRO A 390 18.37 -20.64 -9.17
N PRO A 391 18.35 -21.50 -10.22
CA PRO A 391 17.83 -21.14 -11.54
C PRO A 391 16.40 -20.62 -11.48
N LEU A 392 16.09 -19.58 -12.26
CA LEU A 392 14.79 -18.90 -12.22
C LEU A 392 13.63 -19.84 -12.58
N GLU A 393 13.85 -20.78 -13.50
CA GLU A 393 12.80 -21.67 -13.98
C GLU A 393 12.27 -22.56 -12.84
N GLU A 394 13.14 -23.30 -12.16
CA GLU A 394 12.78 -24.17 -11.03
C GLU A 394 12.26 -23.36 -9.83
N PHE A 395 12.97 -22.29 -9.48
CA PHE A 395 12.58 -21.42 -8.37
C PHE A 395 11.24 -20.75 -8.63
N GLY A 396 11.09 -20.14 -9.81
CA GLY A 396 9.92 -19.41 -10.25
C GLY A 396 8.69 -20.31 -10.30
N GLU A 397 8.80 -21.53 -10.86
CA GLU A 397 7.69 -22.48 -10.87
C GLU A 397 7.25 -22.84 -9.45
N ARG A 398 8.21 -23.17 -8.57
CA ARG A 398 7.91 -23.58 -7.19
C ARG A 398 7.17 -22.48 -6.43
N GLN A 399 7.60 -21.22 -6.54
CA GLN A 399 6.91 -20.11 -5.87
C GLN A 399 5.55 -19.80 -6.51
N ILE A 400 5.48 -19.72 -7.84
CA ILE A 400 4.22 -19.43 -8.56
C ILE A 400 3.19 -20.52 -8.28
N ARG A 401 3.61 -21.80 -8.28
CA ARG A 401 2.75 -22.91 -7.91
C ARG A 401 2.12 -22.68 -6.54
N ASN A 402 2.92 -22.38 -5.51
CA ASN A 402 2.39 -22.21 -4.16
C ASN A 402 1.44 -21.01 -4.05
N MET A 403 1.78 -19.87 -4.65
CA MET A 403 0.90 -18.71 -4.66
C MET A 403 -0.43 -19.01 -5.37
N VAL A 404 -0.37 -19.48 -6.61
CA VAL A 404 -1.55 -19.69 -7.45
C VAL A 404 -2.43 -20.79 -6.87
N MET A 405 -1.86 -21.92 -6.46
CA MET A 405 -2.65 -23.02 -5.88
C MET A 405 -3.34 -22.61 -4.59
N ARG A 406 -2.67 -21.84 -3.71
CA ARG A 406 -3.25 -21.30 -2.47
C ARG A 406 -4.41 -20.36 -2.75
N ASP A 407 -4.28 -19.51 -3.77
CA ASP A 407 -5.12 -18.32 -3.94
C ASP A 407 -6.17 -18.44 -5.06
N ARG A 408 -6.09 -19.44 -5.96
CA ARG A 408 -6.95 -19.58 -7.16
C ARG A 408 -8.46 -19.66 -6.91
N ASN A 409 -8.89 -20.01 -5.70
CA ASN A 409 -10.31 -20.03 -5.33
C ASN A 409 -10.83 -18.67 -4.84
N SER A 410 -9.94 -17.72 -4.54
CA SER A 410 -10.31 -16.39 -4.02
C SER A 410 -11.04 -15.57 -5.09
N PRO A 411 -12.30 -15.12 -4.83
CA PRO A 411 -13.02 -14.31 -5.79
C PRO A 411 -12.56 -12.86 -5.93
N SER A 412 -11.72 -12.36 -5.03
CA SER A 412 -11.11 -11.04 -5.17
C SER A 412 -10.02 -11.00 -6.23
N VAL A 413 -9.23 -12.07 -6.36
CA VAL A 413 -8.10 -12.12 -7.30
C VAL A 413 -8.62 -12.11 -8.74
N VAL A 414 -8.16 -11.16 -9.56
CA VAL A 414 -8.55 -11.04 -10.98
C VAL A 414 -7.36 -11.03 -11.93
N VAL A 415 -6.14 -10.93 -11.42
CA VAL A 415 -4.91 -10.92 -12.22
C VAL A 415 -3.74 -11.43 -11.38
N TRP A 416 -2.85 -12.20 -12.01
CA TRP A 416 -1.60 -12.67 -11.44
C TRP A 416 -0.43 -11.86 -12.00
N SER A 417 0.39 -11.25 -11.15
CA SER A 417 1.62 -10.58 -11.57
C SER A 417 2.85 -11.43 -11.29
N ILE A 418 3.69 -11.60 -12.31
CA ILE A 418 4.94 -12.35 -12.23
C ILE A 418 6.14 -11.49 -11.82
N GLY A 419 5.95 -10.18 -11.60
CA GLY A 419 7.02 -9.30 -11.18
C GLY A 419 6.73 -7.80 -11.35
N ASN A 420 7.57 -6.99 -10.73
CA ASN A 420 7.56 -5.53 -10.74
C ASN A 420 8.92 -4.97 -11.12
N GLU A 421 8.96 -4.02 -12.07
CA GLU A 421 10.16 -3.24 -12.39
C GLU A 421 11.42 -4.07 -12.66
N ILE A 422 11.22 -5.23 -13.28
CA ILE A 422 12.32 -6.13 -13.62
C ILE A 422 13.18 -5.46 -14.69
N GLY A 423 14.49 -5.36 -14.42
CA GLY A 423 15.45 -4.72 -15.30
C GLY A 423 15.73 -5.53 -16.58
N THR A 424 16.66 -5.03 -17.39
CA THR A 424 17.17 -5.71 -18.60
C THR A 424 18.58 -6.29 -18.40
N ASP A 425 18.99 -6.49 -17.14
CA ASP A 425 20.28 -7.05 -16.80
C ASP A 425 20.29 -8.59 -16.94
N ARG A 426 21.39 -9.23 -16.52
CA ARG A 426 21.57 -10.69 -16.63
C ARG A 426 20.43 -11.50 -15.98
N GLU A 427 19.82 -11.00 -14.92
CA GLU A 427 18.76 -11.68 -14.16
C GLU A 427 17.36 -11.16 -14.52
N GLY A 428 17.30 -10.13 -15.37
CA GLY A 428 16.10 -9.44 -15.79
C GLY A 428 15.28 -10.08 -16.91
N VAL A 429 14.48 -9.26 -17.57
CA VAL A 429 13.50 -9.64 -18.58
C VAL A 429 14.16 -10.14 -19.87
N THR A 430 13.72 -11.32 -20.33
CA THR A 430 13.83 -11.77 -21.73
C THR A 430 12.48 -12.35 -22.17
N PRO A 431 12.20 -12.43 -23.49
CA PRO A 431 10.95 -13.04 -23.97
C PRO A 431 10.74 -14.47 -23.46
N GLU A 432 11.81 -15.26 -23.35
CA GLU A 432 11.77 -16.64 -22.85
C GLU A 432 11.40 -16.69 -21.36
N ARG A 433 11.99 -15.81 -20.56
CA ARG A 433 11.70 -15.74 -19.11
C ARG A 433 10.29 -15.32 -18.82
N VAL A 434 9.79 -14.29 -19.52
CA VAL A 434 8.39 -13.88 -19.38
C VAL A 434 7.46 -15.02 -19.80
N ARG A 435 7.80 -15.75 -20.86
CA ARG A 435 7.01 -16.89 -21.34
C ARG A 435 6.89 -17.99 -20.29
N PHE A 436 7.99 -18.57 -19.82
CA PHE A 436 7.89 -19.69 -18.88
C PHE A 436 7.27 -19.27 -17.54
N MET A 437 7.54 -18.05 -17.05
CA MET A 437 6.91 -17.53 -15.82
C MET A 437 5.38 -17.40 -15.99
N SER A 438 4.93 -16.97 -17.17
CA SER A 438 3.49 -16.89 -17.47
C SER A 438 2.87 -18.28 -17.65
N ASP A 439 3.59 -19.21 -18.25
CA ASP A 439 3.13 -20.59 -18.44
C ASP A 439 2.99 -21.33 -17.10
N PHE A 440 3.84 -21.04 -16.11
CA PHE A 440 3.65 -21.55 -14.75
C PHE A 440 2.34 -21.10 -14.14
N VAL A 441 1.94 -19.84 -14.32
CA VAL A 441 0.63 -19.37 -13.84
C VAL A 441 -0.49 -20.15 -14.54
N ARG A 442 -0.46 -20.22 -15.87
CA ARG A 442 -1.50 -20.89 -16.68
C ARG A 442 -1.60 -22.39 -16.39
N LYS A 443 -0.48 -23.04 -16.00
CA LYS A 443 -0.44 -24.44 -15.58
C LYS A 443 -1.31 -24.68 -14.33
N TYR A 444 -1.33 -23.74 -13.38
CA TYR A 444 -2.03 -23.90 -12.10
C TYR A 444 -3.38 -23.17 -12.02
N ASP A 445 -3.57 -22.10 -12.80
CA ASP A 445 -4.83 -21.37 -12.97
C ASP A 445 -4.94 -20.75 -14.38
N PRO A 446 -5.69 -21.37 -15.31
CA PRO A 446 -5.95 -20.80 -16.63
C PRO A 446 -7.12 -19.79 -16.66
N THR A 447 -7.75 -19.50 -15.51
CA THR A 447 -9.00 -18.72 -15.45
C THR A 447 -8.78 -17.21 -15.26
N ARG A 448 -7.53 -16.78 -15.05
CA ARG A 448 -7.16 -15.39 -14.78
C ARG A 448 -6.00 -14.96 -15.67
N PRO A 449 -5.96 -13.68 -16.10
CA PRO A 449 -4.87 -13.14 -16.89
C PRO A 449 -3.56 -13.05 -16.09
N VAL A 450 -2.45 -13.15 -16.82
CA VAL A 450 -1.08 -12.93 -16.35
C VAL A 450 -0.58 -11.53 -16.76
N THR A 451 0.10 -10.85 -15.85
CA THR A 451 0.72 -9.53 -16.06
C THR A 451 2.07 -9.37 -15.37
N MET A 452 2.68 -8.20 -15.52
CA MET A 452 3.88 -7.70 -14.84
C MET A 452 3.80 -6.17 -14.81
N GLY A 453 4.29 -5.55 -13.73
CA GLY A 453 4.47 -4.10 -13.64
C GLY A 453 5.77 -3.66 -14.33
N CYS A 454 5.67 -2.75 -15.31
CA CYS A 454 6.80 -2.30 -16.11
C CYS A 454 6.98 -0.77 -16.06
N HIS A 455 8.20 -0.30 -15.78
CA HIS A 455 8.57 1.11 -15.80
C HIS A 455 9.44 1.51 -17.01
N ILE A 456 9.82 0.55 -17.88
CA ILE A 456 10.81 0.77 -18.95
C ILE A 456 10.07 0.90 -20.29
N PRO A 457 9.94 2.11 -20.88
CA PRO A 457 9.16 2.30 -22.10
C PRO A 457 9.71 1.51 -23.30
N GLY A 458 11.04 1.40 -23.42
CA GLY A 458 11.71 0.65 -24.49
C GLY A 458 11.52 -0.88 -24.42
N MET A 459 10.94 -1.40 -23.34
CA MET A 459 10.65 -2.84 -23.22
C MET A 459 9.67 -3.32 -24.29
N VAL A 460 8.87 -2.40 -24.85
CA VAL A 460 7.92 -2.64 -25.96
C VAL A 460 8.63 -2.93 -27.28
N ASP A 461 9.89 -2.55 -27.43
CA ASP A 461 10.62 -2.70 -28.70
C ASP A 461 10.99 -4.17 -28.99
N GLN A 462 10.92 -5.04 -27.97
CA GLN A 462 11.16 -6.48 -28.04
C GLN A 462 9.85 -7.26 -27.75
N PRO A 463 9.74 -8.56 -28.10
CA PRO A 463 8.54 -9.37 -27.86
C PRO A 463 8.35 -9.79 -26.39
N ASN A 464 8.80 -8.96 -25.44
CA ASN A 464 8.75 -9.26 -24.00
C ASN A 464 7.32 -9.37 -23.47
N PHE A 465 6.37 -8.65 -24.08
CA PHE A 465 4.97 -8.64 -23.64
C PHE A 465 4.10 -9.68 -24.37
N ASP A 466 4.65 -10.46 -25.30
CA ASP A 466 3.88 -11.40 -26.12
C ASP A 466 3.18 -12.45 -25.27
N ALA A 467 3.86 -12.95 -24.23
CA ALA A 467 3.35 -13.99 -23.33
C ALA A 467 2.46 -13.47 -22.19
N LEU A 468 2.27 -12.15 -22.03
CA LEU A 468 1.35 -11.58 -21.05
C LEU A 468 -0.05 -11.42 -21.65
N ASP A 469 -1.09 -11.58 -20.83
CA ASP A 469 -2.48 -11.36 -21.25
C ASP A 469 -2.86 -9.87 -21.20
N LEU A 470 -2.22 -9.11 -20.30
CA LEU A 470 -2.31 -7.66 -20.18
C LEU A 470 -1.01 -7.10 -19.59
N THR A 471 -0.74 -5.80 -19.76
CA THR A 471 0.46 -5.16 -19.20
C THR A 471 0.12 -4.16 -18.10
N GLY A 472 0.83 -4.27 -16.96
CA GLY A 472 0.91 -3.25 -15.93
C GLY A 472 1.99 -2.23 -16.29
N TRP A 473 1.63 -0.95 -16.29
CA TRP A 473 2.59 0.14 -16.46
C TRP A 473 2.78 0.90 -15.14
N ASN A 474 4.02 1.20 -14.79
CA ASN A 474 4.37 2.06 -13.67
C ASN A 474 4.74 3.44 -14.21
N TYR A 475 4.18 4.49 -13.59
CA TYR A 475 4.46 5.90 -13.89
C TYR A 475 4.32 6.25 -15.37
N ASP A 476 5.04 7.29 -15.88
CA ASP A 476 5.35 7.80 -17.26
C ASP A 476 4.33 7.60 -18.44
N ARG A 477 3.40 6.66 -18.36
CA ARG A 477 2.13 6.51 -19.09
C ARG A 477 2.27 6.57 -20.60
N ARG A 478 3.37 6.03 -21.12
CA ARG A 478 3.72 6.02 -22.55
C ARG A 478 2.97 4.92 -23.32
N TYR A 479 1.65 4.89 -23.16
CA TYR A 479 0.78 3.84 -23.72
C TYR A 479 0.74 3.83 -25.24
N ALA A 480 1.03 4.95 -25.90
CA ALA A 480 0.91 5.09 -27.35
C ALA A 480 1.71 4.01 -28.12
N ARG A 481 3.00 3.81 -27.78
CA ARG A 481 3.83 2.78 -28.42
C ARG A 481 3.32 1.37 -28.13
N TYR A 482 2.87 1.13 -26.90
CA TYR A 482 2.31 -0.16 -26.52
C TYR A 482 1.05 -0.49 -27.30
N ARG A 483 0.07 0.43 -27.34
CA ARG A 483 -1.19 0.23 -28.07
C ARG A 483 -0.99 0.14 -29.58
N GLN A 484 0.03 0.78 -30.14
CA GLN A 484 0.38 0.60 -31.55
C GLN A 484 0.84 -0.84 -31.83
N LYS A 485 1.64 -1.44 -30.94
CA LYS A 485 2.16 -2.81 -31.11
C LYS A 485 1.16 -3.89 -30.68
N TYR A 486 0.39 -3.62 -29.64
CA TYR A 486 -0.57 -4.54 -29.00
C TYR A 486 -1.95 -3.89 -28.91
N PRO A 487 -2.62 -3.61 -30.04
CA PRO A 487 -3.91 -2.89 -30.05
C PRO A 487 -5.02 -3.63 -29.30
N ASP A 488 -4.92 -4.96 -29.22
CA ASP A 488 -5.93 -5.82 -28.59
C ASP A 488 -5.63 -6.17 -27.13
N LYS A 489 -4.47 -5.73 -26.57
CA LYS A 489 -4.08 -6.07 -25.19
C LYS A 489 -4.50 -4.98 -24.20
N PRO A 490 -5.15 -5.35 -23.08
CA PRO A 490 -5.52 -4.41 -22.03
C PRO A 490 -4.32 -3.82 -21.26
N ILE A 491 -4.58 -2.68 -20.62
CA ILE A 491 -3.61 -1.98 -19.77
C ILE A 491 -4.19 -1.79 -18.35
N ILE A 492 -3.34 -2.01 -17.34
CA ILE A 492 -3.54 -1.56 -15.95
C ILE A 492 -2.44 -0.54 -15.63
N TYR A 493 -2.78 0.52 -14.88
CA TYR A 493 -1.78 1.44 -14.34
C TYR A 493 -1.34 0.93 -12.96
N SER A 494 -0.28 0.12 -12.92
CA SER A 494 0.10 -0.72 -11.76
C SER A 494 0.81 0.04 -10.64
N GLU A 495 1.44 1.18 -10.94
CA GLU A 495 1.93 2.14 -9.95
C GLU A 495 1.71 3.57 -10.43
N SER A 496 0.98 4.36 -9.66
CA SER A 496 0.69 5.77 -9.95
C SER A 496 1.12 6.72 -8.83
N ALA A 497 1.19 8.01 -9.18
CA ALA A 497 1.41 9.16 -8.31
C ALA A 497 2.76 9.24 -7.58
N SER A 498 3.09 8.33 -6.66
CA SER A 498 4.26 8.48 -5.77
C SER A 498 4.33 9.90 -5.14
N THR A 499 3.17 10.45 -4.77
CA THR A 499 3.05 11.75 -4.10
C THR A 499 3.56 11.62 -2.66
N LEU A 500 4.32 12.60 -2.19
CA LEU A 500 5.01 12.56 -0.91
C LEU A 500 4.40 13.61 0.03
N SER A 501 4.10 13.23 1.28
CA SER A 501 3.70 14.19 2.32
C SER A 501 3.89 13.64 3.73
N THR A 502 4.01 14.56 4.69
CA THR A 502 4.13 14.29 6.13
C THR A 502 2.92 14.84 6.85
N ARG A 503 2.16 13.96 7.52
CA ARG A 503 0.92 14.33 8.23
C ARG A 503 1.10 15.58 9.09
N GLY A 504 0.35 16.64 8.76
CA GLY A 504 0.27 17.85 9.59
C GLY A 504 1.47 18.80 9.50
N PHE A 505 2.45 18.51 8.64
CA PHE A 505 3.55 19.43 8.35
C PHE A 505 3.19 20.32 7.17
N TYR A 506 3.23 21.64 7.37
CA TYR A 506 3.00 22.63 6.33
C TYR A 506 4.15 23.63 6.32
N THR A 507 4.70 23.87 5.13
CA THR A 507 5.78 24.83 4.91
C THR A 507 5.36 25.86 3.88
N LEU A 508 5.76 27.11 4.09
CA LEU A 508 5.46 28.23 3.21
C LEU A 508 6.77 28.96 2.83
N PRO A 509 6.87 29.51 1.60
CA PRO A 509 5.85 29.54 0.54
C PRO A 509 5.56 28.16 -0.07
N LEU A 510 4.42 28.04 -0.78
CA LEU A 510 4.07 26.81 -1.51
C LEU A 510 5.15 26.46 -2.55
N PRO A 511 5.40 25.17 -2.82
CA PRO A 511 6.41 24.78 -3.79
C PRO A 511 6.02 25.21 -5.20
N ASN A 512 7.01 25.60 -6.00
CA ASN A 512 6.82 25.88 -7.44
C ASN A 512 7.27 24.73 -8.34
N ARG A 513 7.77 23.65 -7.74
CA ARG A 513 8.13 22.39 -8.41
C ARG A 513 7.72 21.21 -7.54
N LYS A 514 7.20 20.15 -8.17
CA LYS A 514 6.76 18.93 -7.46
C LYS A 514 7.85 18.26 -6.62
N ASN A 515 9.13 18.41 -6.98
CA ASN A 515 10.25 17.83 -6.25
C ASN A 515 10.99 18.83 -5.34
N GLN A 516 10.36 19.97 -5.00
CA GLN A 516 10.87 20.94 -4.04
C GLN A 516 10.49 20.53 -2.61
N TYR A 517 11.35 19.77 -1.94
CA TYR A 517 11.12 19.31 -0.55
C TYR A 517 11.71 20.28 0.49
N SER A 518 11.27 20.16 1.74
CA SER A 518 11.78 20.97 2.87
C SER A 518 13.17 20.49 3.32
N ASP A 519 13.99 21.43 3.79
CA ASP A 519 15.27 21.19 4.46
C ASP A 519 15.14 20.59 5.87
N ARG A 520 13.92 20.52 6.42
CA ARG A 520 13.61 19.89 7.71
C ARG A 520 13.41 18.37 7.63
N PHE A 521 13.74 17.77 6.47
CA PHE A 521 13.55 16.35 6.18
C PHE A 521 12.10 15.89 6.39
N GLN A 522 11.15 16.77 6.08
CA GLN A 522 9.73 16.50 6.04
C GLN A 522 9.20 16.94 4.67
N VAL A 523 8.03 16.44 4.30
CA VAL A 523 7.37 16.80 3.03
C VAL A 523 6.03 17.43 3.31
N ASP A 524 5.75 18.53 2.63
CA ASP A 524 4.58 19.37 2.84
C ASP A 524 3.24 18.63 2.63
N SER A 525 2.26 18.89 3.49
CA SER A 525 0.91 18.30 3.46
C SER A 525 -0.11 19.05 2.59
N TYR A 526 0.26 20.10 1.86
CA TYR A 526 -0.57 20.56 0.74
C TYR A 526 -0.56 19.57 -0.43
N ASP A 527 0.20 18.46 -0.37
CA ASP A 527 0.24 17.41 -1.39
C ASP A 527 0.54 17.96 -2.79
N LEU A 528 1.45 18.94 -2.84
CA LEU A 528 1.99 19.54 -4.07
C LEU A 528 3.36 18.96 -4.44
N ASN A 529 3.83 17.97 -3.67
CA ASN A 529 5.10 17.29 -3.85
C ASN A 529 4.95 15.84 -4.32
N ALA A 530 5.74 15.44 -5.30
CA ALA A 530 5.79 14.07 -5.82
C ALA A 530 7.22 13.68 -6.20
N ALA A 531 7.48 12.38 -6.24
CA ALA A 531 8.77 11.84 -6.65
C ALA A 531 9.14 12.28 -8.07
N ASP A 532 10.44 12.31 -8.38
CA ASP A 532 10.94 12.81 -9.67
C ASP A 532 10.35 12.06 -10.89
N TRP A 533 10.01 10.79 -10.71
CA TRP A 533 9.49 9.90 -11.75
C TRP A 533 7.97 9.92 -11.92
N SER A 534 7.23 10.64 -11.07
CA SER A 534 5.75 10.61 -11.08
C SER A 534 5.14 11.96 -10.68
N ASP A 535 3.82 12.02 -10.47
CA ASP A 535 3.06 13.28 -10.40
C ASP A 535 2.07 13.35 -9.22
N ILE A 536 1.57 14.55 -8.94
CA ILE A 536 0.56 14.76 -7.91
C ILE A 536 -0.79 14.12 -8.31
N PRO A 537 -1.69 13.84 -7.36
CA PRO A 537 -2.94 13.10 -7.63
C PRO A 537 -3.83 13.77 -8.68
N ASP A 538 -3.84 15.11 -8.73
CA ASP A 538 -4.67 15.91 -9.64
C ASP A 538 -4.32 15.66 -11.11
N VAL A 539 -3.03 15.51 -11.41
CA VAL A 539 -2.55 15.13 -12.75
C VAL A 539 -3.03 13.72 -13.07
N GLU A 540 -2.88 12.79 -12.13
CA GLU A 540 -3.26 11.39 -12.33
C GLU A 540 -4.78 11.22 -12.49
N PHE A 541 -5.59 11.96 -11.74
CA PHE A 541 -7.05 11.99 -11.90
C PHE A 541 -7.46 12.44 -13.29
N LYS A 542 -6.84 13.51 -13.81
CA LYS A 542 -7.12 14.02 -15.15
C LYS A 542 -6.76 12.98 -16.20
N LEU A 543 -5.55 12.44 -16.10
CA LEU A 543 -5.09 11.45 -17.05
C LEU A 543 -5.91 10.15 -16.96
N MET A 544 -6.37 9.72 -15.77
CA MET A 544 -7.28 8.56 -15.62
C MET A 544 -8.67 8.83 -16.21
N ALA A 545 -9.16 10.06 -16.15
CA ALA A 545 -10.42 10.44 -16.80
C ALA A 545 -10.30 10.42 -18.34
N ASP A 546 -9.14 10.82 -18.88
CA ASP A 546 -8.87 10.84 -20.32
C ASP A 546 -8.62 9.43 -20.88
N ASP A 547 -7.84 8.61 -20.16
CA ASP A 547 -7.41 7.28 -20.61
C ASP A 547 -8.40 6.18 -20.20
N ARG A 548 -9.66 6.29 -20.62
CA ARG A 548 -10.73 5.31 -20.27
C ARG A 548 -10.43 3.86 -20.65
N PHE A 549 -9.51 3.64 -21.60
CA PHE A 549 -9.02 2.33 -22.02
C PHE A 549 -8.15 1.63 -20.95
N VAL A 550 -7.63 2.38 -19.98
CA VAL A 550 -6.91 1.84 -18.83
C VAL A 550 -7.92 1.34 -17.79
N ALA A 551 -7.72 0.12 -17.30
CA ALA A 551 -8.59 -0.52 -16.31
C ALA A 551 -8.71 0.27 -14.99
N GLY A 552 -7.63 0.94 -14.62
CA GLY A 552 -7.54 1.87 -13.50
C GLY A 552 -6.14 1.89 -12.90
N GLU A 553 -6.02 2.59 -11.78
CA GLU A 553 -4.75 2.90 -11.14
C GLU A 553 -4.55 2.16 -9.84
N PHE A 554 -3.29 1.99 -9.46
CA PHE A 554 -2.86 1.53 -8.16
C PHE A 554 -1.86 2.54 -7.59
N VAL A 555 -2.31 3.38 -6.67
CA VAL A 555 -1.50 4.48 -6.12
C VAL A 555 -0.36 3.93 -5.26
N TRP A 556 0.85 4.48 -5.44
CA TRP A 556 2.00 4.27 -4.55
C TRP A 556 2.01 5.35 -3.45
N THR A 557 1.59 5.09 -2.20
CA THR A 557 0.97 3.87 -1.65
C THR A 557 -0.30 4.21 -0.86
N GLY A 558 -1.09 3.19 -0.50
CA GLY A 558 -2.24 3.38 0.39
C GLY A 558 -1.83 3.79 1.81
N PHE A 559 -0.85 3.08 2.38
CA PHE A 559 -0.26 3.33 3.69
C PHE A 559 1.24 3.60 3.56
N ASP A 560 1.78 4.46 4.42
CA ASP A 560 3.23 4.49 4.65
C ASP A 560 3.66 3.14 5.21
N TYR A 561 4.91 2.78 4.95
CA TYR A 561 5.50 1.50 5.28
C TYR A 561 6.91 1.72 5.82
N LEU A 562 7.44 0.73 6.55
CA LEU A 562 8.80 0.80 7.04
C LEU A 562 9.80 0.64 5.89
N GLY A 563 10.80 1.51 5.87
CA GLY A 563 11.71 1.57 4.74
C GLY A 563 11.24 2.45 3.57
N GLU A 564 11.99 2.34 2.48
CA GLU A 564 11.97 3.16 1.26
C GLU A 564 11.80 4.69 1.49
N PRO A 565 12.78 5.30 2.19
CA PRO A 565 12.79 6.66 2.72
C PRO A 565 13.07 7.73 1.65
N THR A 566 12.47 7.64 0.47
CA THR A 566 12.47 8.74 -0.49
C THR A 566 11.71 9.93 0.10
N PRO A 567 12.22 11.18 0.02
CA PRO A 567 13.47 11.58 -0.62
C PRO A 567 14.68 11.64 0.35
N PHE A 568 14.50 11.33 1.64
CA PHE A 568 15.48 11.52 2.71
C PHE A 568 16.10 10.22 3.21
N SER A 569 16.87 9.54 2.34
CA SER A 569 17.32 8.18 2.64
C SER A 569 18.32 8.05 3.78
N GLN A 570 18.99 9.14 4.17
CA GLN A 570 19.92 9.11 5.28
C GLN A 570 19.24 9.43 6.62
N GLU A 571 18.17 10.21 6.60
CA GLU A 571 17.53 10.77 7.79
C GLU A 571 16.31 9.96 8.24
N ALA A 572 15.49 9.51 7.30
CA ALA A 572 14.21 8.86 7.59
C ALA A 572 14.30 7.32 7.70
N ARG A 573 13.31 6.73 8.38
CA ARG A 573 13.16 5.26 8.57
C ARG A 573 11.84 4.69 8.03
N SER A 574 10.95 5.51 7.51
CA SER A 574 9.72 5.05 6.85
C SER A 574 9.40 5.96 5.69
N SER A 575 8.53 5.50 4.81
CA SER A 575 8.15 6.23 3.61
C SER A 575 7.29 7.46 3.89
N TYR A 576 7.18 8.30 2.87
CA TYR A 576 6.30 9.49 2.82
C TYR A 576 5.17 9.32 1.77
N PHE A 577 5.11 8.16 1.11
CA PHE A 577 4.24 7.86 -0.04
C PHE A 577 2.79 7.55 0.34
N GLY A 578 2.56 7.11 1.57
CA GLY A 578 1.25 6.71 2.06
C GLY A 578 0.27 7.85 2.01
N ILE A 579 -0.93 7.60 1.50
CA ILE A 579 -2.08 8.48 1.69
C ILE A 579 -2.49 8.50 3.19
N VAL A 580 -2.21 7.42 3.89
CA VAL A 580 -2.37 7.26 5.34
C VAL A 580 -0.99 7.02 5.96
N ASP A 581 -0.74 7.59 7.15
CA ASP A 581 0.55 7.40 7.82
C ASP A 581 0.77 5.97 8.33
N LEU A 582 1.99 5.70 8.81
CA LEU A 582 2.44 4.38 9.27
C LEU A 582 1.57 3.81 10.42
N CYS A 583 0.87 4.67 11.17
CA CYS A 583 0.03 4.28 12.31
C CYS A 583 -1.46 4.16 11.92
N GLY A 584 -1.80 4.42 10.66
CA GLY A 584 -3.17 4.47 10.18
C GLY A 584 -3.90 5.73 10.58
N ILE A 585 -3.20 6.87 10.67
CA ILE A 585 -3.81 8.19 10.81
C ILE A 585 -3.80 8.85 9.42
N PRO A 586 -4.97 9.21 8.86
CA PRO A 586 -5.04 9.83 7.54
C PRO A 586 -4.20 11.11 7.42
N LYS A 587 -3.50 11.26 6.29
CA LYS A 587 -2.95 12.56 5.85
C LYS A 587 -4.04 13.35 5.12
N ASP A 588 -3.80 14.62 4.82
CA ASP A 588 -4.78 15.47 4.12
C ASP A 588 -5.22 14.88 2.77
N ARG A 589 -4.28 14.27 2.04
CA ARG A 589 -4.53 13.56 0.77
C ARG A 589 -5.64 12.52 0.82
N PHE A 590 -5.87 11.88 1.97
CA PHE A 590 -6.95 10.93 2.14
C PHE A 590 -8.30 11.54 1.76
N TYR A 591 -8.53 12.78 2.19
CA TYR A 591 -9.78 13.48 1.93
C TYR A 591 -9.87 14.01 0.49
N LEU A 592 -8.73 14.25 -0.17
CA LEU A 592 -8.71 14.53 -1.62
C LEU A 592 -9.20 13.32 -2.40
N TYR A 593 -8.60 12.14 -2.18
CA TYR A 593 -9.04 10.89 -2.81
C TYR A 593 -10.49 10.58 -2.48
N ARG A 594 -10.91 10.64 -1.20
CA ARG A 594 -12.31 10.40 -0.80
C ARG A 594 -13.29 11.33 -1.49
N SER A 595 -12.94 12.60 -1.68
CA SER A 595 -13.81 13.56 -2.37
C SER A 595 -14.02 13.24 -3.84
N TYR A 596 -13.07 12.57 -4.48
CA TYR A 596 -13.09 12.22 -5.91
C TYR A 596 -13.60 10.79 -6.16
N TRP A 597 -13.08 9.81 -5.43
CA TRP A 597 -13.41 8.38 -5.56
C TRP A 597 -14.75 8.01 -4.92
N ARG A 598 -15.25 8.84 -3.98
CA ARG A 598 -16.58 8.68 -3.37
C ARG A 598 -17.45 9.93 -3.58
N PRO A 599 -17.81 10.27 -4.82
CA PRO A 599 -18.58 11.49 -5.12
C PRO A 599 -19.96 11.53 -4.45
N GLU A 600 -20.47 10.37 -4.02
CA GLU A 600 -21.72 10.18 -3.27
C GLU A 600 -21.58 10.42 -1.76
N THR A 601 -20.36 10.39 -1.21
CA THR A 601 -20.10 10.54 0.22
C THR A 601 -19.65 11.96 0.56
N THR A 602 -20.43 12.68 1.36
CA THR A 602 -20.08 14.03 1.82
C THR A 602 -18.68 14.05 2.44
N THR A 603 -17.81 14.83 1.83
CA THR A 603 -16.46 15.14 2.30
C THR A 603 -16.32 16.66 2.30
N VAL A 604 -15.94 17.24 3.43
CA VAL A 604 -15.53 18.64 3.56
C VAL A 604 -14.36 18.65 4.52
N HIS A 605 -13.17 18.93 4.01
CA HIS A 605 -11.92 18.89 4.77
C HIS A 605 -11.14 20.18 4.54
N ILE A 606 -10.65 20.81 5.61
CA ILE A 606 -9.88 22.06 5.57
C ILE A 606 -8.43 21.72 5.92
N LEU A 607 -7.49 22.30 5.18
CA LEU A 607 -6.07 22.34 5.52
C LEU A 607 -5.49 23.73 5.19
N PRO A 608 -4.38 24.17 5.83
CA PRO A 608 -3.60 23.52 6.87
C PRO A 608 -4.26 23.63 8.25
N HIS A 609 -3.58 23.24 9.33
CA HIS A 609 -3.98 23.60 10.69
C HIS A 609 -4.05 25.14 10.90
N TRP A 610 -4.80 25.64 11.88
CA TRP A 610 -4.97 27.10 12.11
C TRP A 610 -4.19 27.65 13.31
N ASN A 611 -2.96 27.18 13.53
CA ASN A 611 -2.02 27.63 14.57
C ASN A 611 -0.72 28.14 13.93
N TRP A 612 -0.65 29.46 13.65
CA TRP A 612 0.50 30.11 13.01
C TRP A 612 0.95 31.36 13.79
N PRO A 613 1.50 31.22 15.01
CA PRO A 613 1.85 32.36 15.85
C PRO A 613 2.78 33.36 15.16
N ASP A 614 3.70 32.87 14.32
CA ASP A 614 4.69 33.70 13.62
C ASP A 614 4.16 34.34 12.32
N ARG A 615 2.89 34.11 11.97
CA ARG A 615 2.29 34.58 10.70
C ARG A 615 1.03 35.42 10.90
N VAL A 616 0.80 35.97 12.09
CA VAL A 616 -0.29 36.94 12.32
C VAL A 616 -0.17 38.09 11.32
N GLY A 617 -1.23 38.31 10.54
CA GLY A 617 -1.25 39.33 9.49
C GLY A 617 -0.55 38.96 8.17
N GLN A 618 -0.15 37.70 7.99
CA GLN A 618 0.45 37.19 6.74
C GLN A 618 -0.44 36.12 6.09
N ASP A 619 -0.29 35.94 4.78
CA ASP A 619 -1.12 35.01 3.99
C ASP A 619 -0.77 33.56 4.26
N VAL A 620 -1.74 32.78 4.74
CA VAL A 620 -1.67 31.32 4.87
C VAL A 620 -2.64 30.70 3.85
N PRO A 621 -2.15 29.99 2.82
CA PRO A 621 -3.02 29.31 1.88
C PRO A 621 -3.98 28.34 2.57
N VAL A 622 -5.27 28.39 2.25
CA VAL A 622 -6.29 27.46 2.78
C VAL A 622 -6.86 26.66 1.64
N PHE A 623 -6.76 25.33 1.73
CA PHE A 623 -7.36 24.41 0.78
C PHE A 623 -8.56 23.72 1.40
N VAL A 624 -9.57 23.46 0.57
CA VAL A 624 -10.76 22.70 0.92
C VAL A 624 -10.90 21.53 -0.05
N TYR A 625 -10.86 20.31 0.50
CA TYR A 625 -11.18 19.08 -0.24
C TYR A 625 -12.65 18.74 -0.01
N THR A 626 -13.41 18.63 -1.11
CA THR A 626 -14.85 18.35 -1.05
C THR A 626 -15.37 17.67 -2.29
N ASN A 627 -16.39 16.82 -2.14
CA ASN A 627 -17.13 16.23 -3.26
C ASN A 627 -18.19 17.19 -3.86
N GLY A 628 -18.23 18.44 -3.37
CA GLY A 628 -19.00 19.55 -3.95
C GLY A 628 -18.26 20.26 -5.10
N ASP A 629 -19.01 21.00 -5.89
CA ASP A 629 -18.50 21.77 -7.05
C ASP A 629 -17.91 23.12 -6.61
N SER A 630 -18.26 23.60 -5.42
CA SER A 630 -17.83 24.89 -4.86
C SER A 630 -17.88 24.89 -3.34
N ALA A 631 -17.18 25.82 -2.71
CA ALA A 631 -17.25 26.06 -1.27
C ALA A 631 -17.05 27.54 -0.97
N GLU A 632 -17.65 27.98 0.13
CA GLU A 632 -17.45 29.32 0.69
C GLU A 632 -16.67 29.20 2.00
N LEU A 633 -15.61 29.99 2.11
CA LEU A 633 -14.73 30.01 3.28
C LEU A 633 -15.06 31.23 4.14
N PHE A 634 -15.07 31.04 5.45
CA PHE A 634 -15.28 32.09 6.44
C PHE A 634 -14.13 32.11 7.43
N LEU A 635 -13.65 33.30 7.77
CA LEU A 635 -12.71 33.54 8.86
C LEU A 635 -13.39 34.43 9.90
N ASN A 636 -13.49 33.94 11.13
CA ASN A 636 -14.13 34.66 12.26
C ASN A 636 -15.54 35.20 11.90
N GLY A 637 -16.31 34.38 11.18
CA GLY A 637 -17.68 34.70 10.74
C GLY A 637 -17.78 35.59 9.50
N LYS A 638 -16.67 36.12 8.98
CA LYS A 638 -16.64 36.93 7.75
C LYS A 638 -16.36 36.04 6.54
N SER A 639 -17.17 36.17 5.48
CA SER A 639 -16.94 35.44 4.23
C SER A 639 -15.68 35.95 3.54
N LEU A 640 -14.86 35.02 3.07
CA LEU A 640 -13.70 35.22 2.18
C LEU A 640 -14.07 34.89 0.73
N GLY A 641 -15.36 34.84 0.42
CA GLY A 641 -15.88 34.54 -0.91
C GLY A 641 -16.01 33.04 -1.19
N ARG A 642 -16.81 32.75 -2.21
CA ARG A 642 -17.05 31.40 -2.72
C ARG A 642 -16.14 31.11 -3.90
N ARG A 643 -15.49 29.94 -3.89
CA ARG A 643 -14.67 29.42 -5.01
C ARG A 643 -15.37 28.23 -5.65
N GLN A 644 -15.15 28.05 -6.95
CA GLN A 644 -15.70 26.95 -7.75
C GLN A 644 -14.54 26.16 -8.39
N LYS A 645 -14.68 24.83 -8.44
CA LYS A 645 -13.70 23.97 -9.10
C LYS A 645 -13.61 24.28 -10.59
N GLY A 646 -12.41 24.21 -11.14
CA GLY A 646 -12.07 24.53 -12.52
C GLY A 646 -11.82 26.01 -12.81
N VAL A 647 -12.02 26.90 -11.83
CA VAL A 647 -11.71 28.33 -11.99
C VAL A 647 -10.29 28.59 -11.50
N ILE A 648 -9.39 28.87 -12.44
CA ILE A 648 -8.00 29.24 -12.18
C ILE A 648 -7.95 30.76 -11.90
N PRO A 649 -7.28 31.22 -10.83
CA PRO A 649 -7.07 32.65 -10.57
C PRO A 649 -6.27 33.34 -11.69
N GLU A 650 -6.48 34.64 -11.86
CA GLU A 650 -5.67 35.45 -12.77
C GLU A 650 -4.22 35.49 -12.29
N ARG A 651 -3.27 35.34 -13.23
CA ARG A 651 -1.84 35.36 -12.93
C ARG A 651 -1.31 36.80 -12.93
N PRO A 652 -0.25 37.10 -12.15
CA PRO A 652 0.44 38.37 -12.25
C PRO A 652 0.91 38.64 -13.69
N THR A 653 0.86 39.91 -14.11
CA THR A 653 1.31 40.30 -15.45
C THR A 653 2.81 39.99 -15.62
N ASN A 654 3.17 39.27 -16.69
CA ASN A 654 4.56 39.09 -17.07
C ASN A 654 5.09 40.34 -17.79
N PHE A 655 5.89 41.16 -17.09
CA PHE A 655 6.45 42.40 -17.64
C PHE A 655 7.39 42.18 -18.83
N ALA A 656 7.99 41.00 -18.97
CA ALA A 656 8.88 40.70 -20.10
C ALA A 656 8.13 40.31 -21.38
N CYS A 657 6.87 39.87 -21.28
CA CYS A 657 6.14 39.30 -22.42
C CYS A 657 5.97 40.33 -23.55
N GLY A 658 6.43 40.01 -24.76
CA GLY A 658 6.33 40.85 -25.95
C GLY A 658 7.22 42.12 -25.93
N LYS A 659 8.10 42.28 -24.95
CA LYS A 659 9.02 43.42 -24.84
C LYS A 659 10.25 43.25 -25.75
N ALA A 660 10.93 44.36 -26.02
CA ALA A 660 12.14 44.36 -26.82
C ALA A 660 13.24 43.52 -26.15
N ALA A 661 13.68 42.47 -26.85
CA ALA A 661 14.73 41.57 -26.39
C ALA A 661 15.95 41.65 -27.32
N THR A 662 17.14 41.47 -26.76
CA THR A 662 18.40 41.40 -27.52
C THR A 662 19.29 40.32 -26.93
N ALA A 663 20.25 39.83 -27.70
CA ALA A 663 21.18 38.80 -27.26
C ALA A 663 22.57 39.01 -27.85
N SER A 664 23.58 38.33 -27.31
CA SER A 664 24.94 38.30 -27.86
C SER A 664 24.99 37.75 -29.29
N SER A 665 24.19 36.72 -29.56
CA SER A 665 24.07 36.08 -30.86
C SER A 665 22.74 35.31 -30.96
N SER A 666 22.36 34.85 -32.15
CA SER A 666 21.16 34.02 -32.36
C SER A 666 21.31 33.13 -33.58
N GLN A 667 20.74 31.93 -33.54
CA GLN A 667 20.45 31.19 -34.77
C GLN A 667 19.36 31.91 -35.58
N ALA A 668 19.38 31.75 -36.90
CA ALA A 668 18.58 32.55 -37.83
C ALA A 668 17.06 32.52 -37.52
N ASP A 669 16.52 31.39 -37.06
CA ASP A 669 15.10 31.19 -36.74
C ASP A 669 14.79 31.24 -35.24
N ARG A 670 15.79 31.50 -34.39
CA ARG A 670 15.70 31.47 -32.92
C ARG A 670 16.13 32.80 -32.31
N THR A 671 15.45 33.86 -32.74
CA THR A 671 15.74 35.25 -32.38
C THR A 671 15.44 35.53 -30.90
N PRO A 672 15.98 36.62 -30.31
CA PRO A 672 15.83 36.91 -28.88
C PRO A 672 14.36 37.01 -28.43
N GLU A 673 13.47 37.53 -29.28
CA GLU A 673 12.06 37.72 -28.96
C GLU A 673 11.33 36.39 -28.69
N LYS A 674 11.88 35.27 -29.18
CA LYS A 674 11.33 33.92 -28.96
C LYS A 674 11.45 33.45 -27.51
N ALA A 675 12.32 34.05 -26.70
CA ALA A 675 12.36 33.74 -25.27
C ALA A 675 11.25 34.46 -24.48
N ASN A 676 10.60 35.49 -25.02
CA ASN A 676 9.60 36.27 -24.30
C ASN A 676 8.33 36.53 -25.10
N ASP A 677 8.03 35.71 -26.12
CA ASP A 677 6.81 35.84 -26.94
C ASP A 677 5.56 35.18 -26.31
N GLY A 678 5.71 34.54 -25.16
CA GLY A 678 4.64 33.86 -24.44
C GLY A 678 4.32 32.45 -24.96
N SER A 679 5.03 31.95 -25.97
CA SER A 679 4.89 30.59 -26.49
C SER A 679 5.98 29.67 -25.93
N ARG A 680 5.60 28.44 -25.54
CA ARG A 680 6.57 27.38 -25.18
C ARG A 680 7.02 26.53 -26.37
N ASP A 681 6.44 26.76 -27.54
CA ASP A 681 6.80 26.04 -28.77
C ASP A 681 7.96 26.71 -29.51
N THR A 682 8.34 27.92 -29.08
CA THR A 682 9.48 28.66 -29.63
C THR A 682 10.59 28.80 -28.60
N ARG A 683 11.77 29.22 -29.04
CA ARG A 683 12.90 29.50 -28.16
C ARG A 683 13.92 30.42 -28.81
N TRP A 684 14.62 31.19 -28.00
CA TRP A 684 15.91 31.78 -28.40
C TRP A 684 17.02 30.73 -28.26
N THR A 685 18.00 30.74 -29.16
CA THR A 685 19.23 29.96 -29.02
C THR A 685 20.41 30.74 -29.59
N ALA A 686 21.53 30.77 -28.86
CA ALA A 686 22.78 31.39 -29.31
C ALA A 686 23.29 30.77 -30.62
N ALA A 687 24.09 31.52 -31.38
CA ALA A 687 24.63 31.08 -32.67
C ALA A 687 25.77 30.04 -32.54
N SER A 688 26.40 29.93 -31.36
CA SER A 688 27.46 28.98 -31.05
C SER A 688 27.30 28.41 -29.64
N GLY A 689 28.02 27.31 -29.35
CA GLY A 689 28.12 26.72 -28.01
C GLY A 689 29.22 27.35 -27.13
N GLU A 690 29.71 28.53 -27.49
CA GLU A 690 30.76 29.23 -26.71
C GLU A 690 30.21 29.74 -25.37
N ALA A 691 31.11 29.94 -24.41
CA ALA A 691 30.77 30.59 -23.14
C ALA A 691 30.42 32.08 -23.34
N ASP A 692 29.89 32.71 -22.30
CA ASP A 692 29.57 34.14 -22.23
C ASP A 692 28.50 34.65 -23.21
N GLN A 693 27.65 33.74 -23.71
CA GLN A 693 26.42 34.13 -24.40
C GLN A 693 25.45 34.78 -23.41
N TRP A 694 24.70 35.79 -23.86
CA TRP A 694 23.73 36.47 -23.03
C TRP A 694 22.45 36.79 -23.78
N TRP A 695 21.36 36.88 -23.03
CA TRP A 695 20.05 37.34 -23.49
C TRP A 695 19.53 38.40 -22.52
N GLN A 696 18.90 39.46 -23.02
CA GLN A 696 18.33 40.53 -22.18
C GLN A 696 16.99 41.05 -22.72
N VAL A 697 16.20 41.61 -21.82
CA VAL A 697 14.93 42.29 -22.12
C VAL A 697 14.90 43.70 -21.52
N ASP A 698 14.41 44.67 -22.29
CA ASP A 698 14.04 46.02 -21.82
C ASP A 698 12.55 46.03 -21.47
N LEU A 699 12.21 46.14 -20.19
CA LEU A 699 10.83 46.19 -19.69
C LEU A 699 10.10 47.46 -20.15
N GLY A 700 10.84 48.48 -20.61
CA GLY A 700 10.38 49.77 -21.13
C GLY A 700 10.39 50.88 -20.09
N GLN A 701 10.29 50.53 -18.81
CA GLN A 701 10.38 51.44 -17.66
C GLN A 701 10.98 50.68 -16.47
N ILE A 702 11.32 51.40 -15.40
CA ILE A 702 11.75 50.77 -14.14
C ILE A 702 10.51 50.12 -13.51
N GLU A 703 10.58 48.80 -13.33
CA GLU A 703 9.54 47.98 -12.72
C GLU A 703 10.02 47.39 -11.40
N SER A 704 9.07 47.11 -10.50
CA SER A 704 9.33 46.30 -9.31
C SER A 704 9.40 44.83 -9.72
N VAL A 705 10.60 44.26 -9.76
CA VAL A 705 10.85 42.87 -10.13
C VAL A 705 10.98 42.04 -8.86
N LYS A 706 9.92 41.31 -8.51
CA LYS A 706 9.92 40.45 -7.32
C LYS A 706 10.25 39.00 -7.64
N TYR A 707 9.85 38.54 -8.82
CA TYR A 707 9.95 37.13 -9.16
C TYR A 707 10.30 36.92 -10.63
N LEU A 708 11.15 35.94 -10.90
CA LEU A 708 11.59 35.57 -12.24
C LEU A 708 11.24 34.10 -12.53
N ALA A 709 10.81 33.81 -13.76
CA ALA A 709 10.68 32.43 -14.22
C ALA A 709 11.45 32.25 -15.54
N LEU A 710 12.25 31.18 -15.59
CA LEU A 710 13.09 30.81 -16.71
C LEU A 710 12.72 29.40 -17.17
N GLU A 711 12.73 29.17 -18.47
CA GLU A 711 12.60 27.82 -19.04
C GLU A 711 13.69 27.60 -20.09
N PHE A 712 14.54 26.61 -19.85
CA PHE A 712 15.63 26.23 -20.74
C PHE A 712 15.18 25.15 -21.73
N GLU A 713 15.86 25.04 -22.87
CA GLU A 713 15.63 23.95 -23.83
C GLU A 713 15.95 22.57 -23.22
N ARG A 714 17.03 22.50 -22.43
CA ARG A 714 17.48 21.29 -21.73
C ARG A 714 17.43 21.48 -20.22
N GLU A 715 17.80 20.45 -19.48
CA GLU A 715 17.72 20.48 -18.02
C GLU A 715 18.63 21.55 -17.43
N GLU A 716 18.17 22.23 -16.39
CA GLU A 716 18.83 23.42 -15.84
C GLU A 716 20.25 23.13 -15.33
N LYS A 717 20.52 21.89 -14.92
CA LYS A 717 21.83 21.45 -14.42
C LYS A 717 22.94 21.68 -15.43
N LEU A 718 22.59 21.74 -16.73
CA LEU A 718 23.54 21.93 -17.82
C LEU A 718 23.97 23.39 -18.01
N TYR A 719 23.34 24.33 -17.30
CA TYR A 719 23.54 25.76 -17.49
C TYR A 719 24.06 26.41 -16.20
N GLY A 720 25.25 26.99 -16.29
CA GLY A 720 25.80 27.93 -15.32
C GLY A 720 25.55 29.35 -15.82
N TYR A 721 24.87 30.17 -15.03
CA TYR A 721 24.46 31.50 -15.44
C TYR A 721 24.40 32.51 -14.29
N GLU A 722 24.46 33.77 -14.66
CA GLU A 722 24.15 34.91 -13.80
C GLU A 722 22.90 35.62 -14.32
N ILE A 723 22.03 36.08 -13.43
CA ILE A 723 20.99 37.04 -13.79
C ILE A 723 21.40 38.40 -13.24
N LYS A 724 21.37 39.39 -14.12
CA LYS A 724 21.74 40.77 -13.83
C LYS A 724 20.59 41.71 -14.12
N VAL A 725 20.52 42.79 -13.35
CA VAL A 725 19.54 43.84 -13.53
C VAL A 725 20.20 45.20 -13.68
N SER A 726 19.53 46.13 -14.37
CA SER A 726 19.96 47.51 -14.51
C SER A 726 18.77 48.45 -14.63
N SER A 727 18.89 49.66 -14.08
CA SER A 727 17.91 50.74 -14.30
C SER A 727 18.20 51.56 -15.56
N ASP A 728 19.47 51.60 -16.02
CA ASP A 728 19.93 52.48 -17.09
C ASP A 728 20.57 51.75 -18.29
N GLY A 729 20.76 50.42 -18.18
CA GLY A 729 21.36 49.56 -19.21
C GLY A 729 22.89 49.54 -19.21
N SER A 730 23.54 50.29 -18.31
CA SER A 730 25.00 50.44 -18.23
C SER A 730 25.58 49.94 -16.91
N ALA A 731 24.94 50.24 -15.78
CA ALA A 731 25.32 49.74 -14.46
C ALA A 731 24.53 48.46 -14.13
N TRP A 732 25.24 47.34 -13.98
CA TRP A 732 24.62 46.03 -13.79
C TRP A 732 24.91 45.47 -12.40
N GLU A 733 23.86 45.01 -11.74
CA GLU A 733 23.91 44.27 -10.47
C GLU A 733 23.58 42.80 -10.73
N THR A 734 24.39 41.89 -10.21
CA THR A 734 24.08 40.45 -10.25
C THR A 734 23.17 40.08 -9.09
N ILE A 735 21.97 39.59 -9.41
CA ILE A 735 20.95 39.18 -8.42
C ILE A 735 20.83 37.66 -8.28
N VAL A 736 21.29 36.89 -9.27
CA VAL A 736 21.35 35.42 -9.21
C VAL A 736 22.68 34.96 -9.76
N THR A 737 23.33 34.04 -9.06
CA THR A 737 24.48 33.28 -9.58
C THR A 737 24.19 31.81 -9.39
N LYS A 738 24.23 31.04 -10.48
CA LYS A 738 24.00 29.61 -10.44
C LYS A 738 25.07 28.88 -11.26
N PRO A 739 25.86 27.98 -10.67
CA PRO A 739 26.79 27.15 -11.42
C PRO A 739 26.07 25.99 -12.13
N THR A 740 26.76 25.36 -13.08
CA THR A 740 26.33 24.05 -13.60
C THR A 740 26.36 22.99 -12.49
N SER A 741 25.56 21.95 -12.64
CA SER A 741 25.46 20.84 -11.69
C SER A 741 25.61 19.49 -12.42
N ARG A 742 26.11 18.48 -11.70
CA ARG A 742 26.08 17.07 -12.15
C ARG A 742 24.90 16.29 -11.57
N GLN A 743 24.07 16.97 -10.75
CA GLN A 743 22.90 16.41 -10.11
C GLN A 743 21.63 17.13 -10.59
N PRO A 744 20.51 16.39 -10.77
CA PRO A 744 20.44 14.93 -10.70
C PRO A 744 21.22 14.29 -11.85
N ARG A 745 21.72 13.06 -11.62
CA ARG A 745 22.49 12.32 -12.64
C ARG A 745 21.68 12.12 -13.93
N TRP A 746 20.36 11.96 -13.81
CA TRP A 746 19.44 11.71 -14.92
C TRP A 746 18.28 12.71 -14.89
N GLY A 747 17.92 13.30 -16.03
CA GLY A 747 16.87 14.33 -16.11
C GLY A 747 17.21 15.61 -15.36
N GLY A 748 16.18 16.37 -14.99
CA GLY A 748 16.28 17.65 -14.28
C GLY A 748 15.22 18.67 -14.74
N PRO A 749 14.81 19.62 -13.89
CA PRO A 749 13.89 20.69 -14.27
C PRO A 749 14.38 21.51 -15.47
N LYS A 750 13.52 21.73 -16.45
CA LYS A 750 13.80 22.74 -17.48
C LYS A 750 13.39 24.14 -17.03
N ARG A 751 12.40 24.22 -16.13
CA ARG A 751 11.84 25.46 -15.63
C ARG A 751 12.33 25.76 -14.21
N ILE A 752 12.77 27.00 -14.01
CA ILE A 752 13.40 27.50 -12.79
C ILE A 752 12.77 28.82 -12.41
N PHE A 753 12.73 29.08 -11.10
CA PHE A 753 12.18 30.29 -10.54
C PHE A 753 13.16 30.91 -9.55
N HIS A 754 13.19 32.24 -9.48
CA HIS A 754 14.06 32.99 -8.58
C HIS A 754 13.29 34.15 -7.95
N ASP A 755 13.48 34.31 -6.64
CA ASP A 755 13.17 35.57 -5.94
C ASP A 755 14.22 36.62 -6.32
N ALA A 756 13.80 37.87 -6.46
CA ALA A 756 14.69 38.98 -6.81
C ALA A 756 14.53 40.18 -5.87
N ASP A 757 13.30 40.68 -5.72
CA ASP A 757 12.93 41.89 -4.97
C ASP A 757 13.83 43.12 -5.25
N VAL A 758 13.87 43.53 -6.52
CA VAL A 758 14.68 44.66 -7.01
C VAL A 758 13.87 45.63 -7.88
N GLN A 759 14.39 46.83 -8.10
CA GLN A 759 13.87 47.77 -9.10
C GLN A 759 14.74 47.71 -10.36
N ALA A 760 14.15 47.40 -11.51
CA ALA A 760 14.91 47.21 -12.74
C ALA A 760 14.12 47.59 -13.99
N ARG A 761 14.81 48.15 -14.99
CA ARG A 761 14.29 48.31 -16.35
C ARG A 761 14.80 47.22 -17.29
N TYR A 762 16.06 46.83 -17.11
CA TYR A 762 16.71 45.81 -17.92
C TYR A 762 16.97 44.58 -17.07
N VAL A 763 16.66 43.41 -17.61
CA VAL A 763 17.00 42.11 -17.02
C VAL A 763 17.78 41.30 -18.04
N ARG A 764 18.94 40.79 -17.64
CA ARG A 764 19.85 40.02 -18.49
C ARG A 764 20.19 38.70 -17.82
N ILE A 765 20.23 37.64 -18.59
CA ILE A 765 20.87 36.37 -18.20
C ILE A 765 22.16 36.19 -19.00
N GLU A 766 23.27 35.94 -18.30
CA GLU A 766 24.58 35.68 -18.86
C GLU A 766 24.97 34.23 -18.59
N PHE A 767 25.15 33.42 -19.62
CA PHE A 767 25.56 32.03 -19.53
C PHE A 767 27.08 31.95 -19.37
N LYS A 768 27.53 31.58 -18.17
CA LYS A 768 28.95 31.46 -17.81
C LYS A 768 29.56 30.10 -18.15
N GLU A 769 28.74 29.05 -18.16
CA GLU A 769 29.17 27.70 -18.50
C GLU A 769 27.99 26.90 -19.07
N THR A 770 28.24 26.09 -20.08
CA THR A 770 27.29 25.05 -20.53
C THR A 770 27.97 23.68 -20.55
N ARG A 771 27.17 22.61 -20.42
CA ARG A 771 27.66 21.23 -20.40
C ARG A 771 26.91 20.33 -21.38
N GLU A 772 27.51 19.17 -21.67
CA GLU A 772 26.91 18.11 -22.48
C GLU A 772 26.39 18.59 -23.84
N ASN A 773 27.14 19.49 -24.49
CA ASN A 773 26.77 20.13 -25.77
C ASN A 773 25.46 20.93 -25.72
N ALA A 774 25.00 21.35 -24.53
CA ALA A 774 23.90 22.30 -24.42
C ALA A 774 24.36 23.70 -24.88
N TRP A 775 23.57 24.34 -25.75
CA TRP A 775 23.78 25.73 -26.14
C TRP A 775 22.91 26.63 -25.27
N ALA A 776 23.37 27.86 -25.02
CA ALA A 776 22.56 28.88 -24.34
C ALA A 776 21.24 29.07 -25.09
N SER A 777 20.14 28.71 -24.44
CA SER A 777 18.85 28.51 -25.11
C SER A 777 17.71 28.65 -24.10
N LEU A 778 16.77 29.55 -24.39
CA LEU A 778 15.64 29.89 -23.53
C LEU A 778 14.34 29.69 -24.29
N VAL A 779 13.51 28.80 -23.78
CA VAL A 779 12.12 28.60 -24.21
C VAL A 779 11.24 29.73 -23.68
N ALA A 780 11.45 30.16 -22.43
CA ALA A 780 10.69 31.24 -21.84
C ALA A 780 11.50 32.02 -20.79
N PHE A 781 11.26 33.34 -20.73
CA PHE A 781 11.74 34.25 -19.71
C PHE A 781 10.60 35.16 -19.28
N ALA A 782 10.32 35.19 -17.98
CA ALA A 782 9.24 35.97 -17.41
C ALA A 782 9.69 36.75 -16.17
N VAL A 783 9.12 37.95 -16.03
CA VAL A 783 9.38 38.91 -14.96
C VAL A 783 8.05 39.30 -14.33
N TYR A 784 7.91 39.13 -13.02
CA TYR A 784 6.65 39.36 -12.32
C TYR A 784 6.79 40.39 -11.19
N PRO A 785 5.73 41.19 -10.92
CA PRO A 785 5.68 42.14 -9.81
C PRO A 785 5.50 41.48 -8.45
N GLU A 786 5.20 40.19 -8.42
CA GLU A 786 4.95 39.39 -7.23
C GLU A 786 5.22 37.90 -7.52
N HIS A 787 5.17 37.07 -6.49
CA HIS A 787 5.37 35.63 -6.63
C HIS A 787 4.30 35.02 -7.55
N CYS A 788 4.73 34.26 -8.56
CA CYS A 788 3.84 33.64 -9.54
C CYS A 788 3.92 32.11 -9.42
N GLU A 789 2.77 31.46 -9.20
CA GLU A 789 2.67 30.00 -9.10
C GLU A 789 2.95 29.33 -10.46
N SER A 790 3.63 28.18 -10.45
CA SER A 790 3.82 27.34 -11.65
C SER A 790 2.49 26.86 -12.22
N ASP A 791 2.31 26.91 -13.54
CA ASP A 791 1.14 26.38 -14.24
C ASP A 791 1.03 24.85 -14.22
N TYR A 792 2.08 24.16 -13.77
CA TYR A 792 1.97 22.76 -13.36
C TYR A 792 0.83 22.55 -12.34
N TYR A 793 0.59 23.52 -11.45
CA TYR A 793 -0.43 23.42 -10.42
C TYR A 793 -1.81 23.92 -10.85
N ASP A 794 -2.00 24.39 -12.08
CA ASP A 794 -3.31 24.82 -12.58
C ASP A 794 -4.35 23.69 -12.51
N ILE A 795 -3.89 22.44 -12.70
CA ILE A 795 -4.75 21.26 -12.60
C ILE A 795 -5.34 21.06 -11.19
N THR A 796 -4.69 21.60 -10.16
CA THR A 796 -5.19 21.48 -8.78
C THR A 796 -6.53 22.18 -8.59
N TYR A 797 -6.81 23.26 -9.34
CA TYR A 797 -8.08 23.96 -9.27
C TYR A 797 -9.26 23.12 -9.79
N ALA A 798 -9.01 22.08 -10.60
CA ALA A 798 -10.05 21.16 -11.05
C ALA A 798 -10.58 20.25 -9.93
N TYR A 799 -9.76 19.94 -8.92
CA TYR A 799 -10.09 18.97 -7.88
C TYR A 799 -10.13 19.56 -6.47
N ARG A 800 -9.43 20.68 -6.25
CA ARG A 800 -9.26 21.37 -4.97
C ARG A 800 -9.87 22.76 -5.03
N LEU A 801 -10.36 23.26 -3.90
CA LEU A 801 -10.74 24.66 -3.74
C LEU A 801 -9.68 25.34 -2.88
N ARG A 802 -9.19 26.51 -3.31
CA ARG A 802 -8.02 27.15 -2.71
C ARG A 802 -8.26 28.64 -2.51
N TRP A 803 -7.78 29.16 -1.39
CA TRP A 803 -7.62 30.58 -1.08
C TRP A 803 -6.17 30.78 -0.70
N ASN A 804 -5.34 31.28 -1.60
CA ASN A 804 -3.89 31.41 -1.34
C ASN A 804 -3.56 32.68 -0.53
N ASP A 805 -4.53 33.58 -0.36
CA ASP A 805 -4.44 34.95 0.15
C ASP A 805 -5.20 35.14 1.49
N VAL A 806 -5.36 34.08 2.28
CA VAL A 806 -6.04 34.19 3.58
C VAL A 806 -5.08 34.77 4.61
N VAL A 807 -5.27 36.04 4.96
CA VAL A 807 -4.54 36.70 6.05
C VAL A 807 -4.82 35.99 7.37
N TYR A 808 -3.78 35.41 7.98
CA TYR A 808 -3.94 34.65 9.21
C TYR A 808 -4.29 35.55 10.40
N GLU A 809 -5.44 35.22 11.00
CA GLU A 809 -5.93 35.75 12.27
C GLU A 809 -6.32 34.56 13.15
N PRO A 810 -5.86 34.48 14.41
CA PRO A 810 -6.30 33.46 15.34
C PRO A 810 -7.83 33.43 15.48
N GLY A 811 -8.43 32.25 15.49
CA GLY A 811 -9.87 32.10 15.65
C GLY A 811 -10.42 30.87 14.94
N GLU A 812 -11.47 31.06 14.13
CA GLU A 812 -12.21 29.99 13.48
C GLU A 812 -12.21 30.15 11.94
N LEU A 813 -11.74 29.10 11.26
CA LEU A 813 -12.02 28.86 9.85
C LEU A 813 -13.24 27.94 9.72
N LYS A 814 -14.15 28.32 8.84
CA LYS A 814 -15.31 27.50 8.47
C LYS A 814 -15.44 27.40 6.96
N ALA A 815 -15.56 26.19 6.44
CA ALA A 815 -15.85 25.93 5.03
C ALA A 815 -17.25 25.36 4.88
N VAL A 816 -18.06 25.91 3.96
CA VAL A 816 -19.37 25.39 3.60
C VAL A 816 -19.33 24.92 2.16
N ALA A 817 -19.53 23.62 1.93
CA ALA A 817 -19.46 23.02 0.61
C ALA A 817 -20.84 22.92 -0.06
N TYR A 818 -20.87 23.08 -1.38
CA TYR A 818 -22.06 23.06 -2.20
C TYR A 818 -21.91 22.17 -3.42
N LYS A 819 -22.96 21.44 -3.78
CA LYS A 819 -23.08 20.64 -5.02
C LYS A 819 -24.35 21.04 -5.75
N ALA A 820 -24.25 21.40 -7.02
CA ALA A 820 -25.36 21.95 -7.81
C ALA A 820 -26.14 23.06 -7.06
N GLY A 821 -25.42 23.97 -6.40
CA GLY A 821 -25.98 25.09 -5.63
C GLY A 821 -26.52 24.74 -4.23
N LYS A 822 -26.65 23.47 -3.86
CA LYS A 822 -27.17 23.05 -2.55
C LYS A 822 -26.04 22.75 -1.57
N LYS A 823 -26.19 23.18 -0.30
CA LYS A 823 -25.25 22.84 0.78
C LYS A 823 -25.23 21.33 0.99
N ILE A 824 -24.03 20.73 0.99
CA ILE A 824 -23.84 19.29 1.23
C ILE A 824 -23.17 18.99 2.59
N GLY A 825 -22.46 19.96 3.16
CA GLY A 825 -21.74 19.80 4.42
C GLY A 825 -20.97 21.06 4.81
N GLU A 826 -20.40 21.05 6.00
CA GLU A 826 -19.49 22.07 6.48
C GLU A 826 -18.38 21.45 7.35
N ALA A 827 -17.24 22.13 7.40
CA ALA A 827 -16.12 21.80 8.29
C ALA A 827 -15.68 23.05 9.04
N VAL A 828 -15.15 22.85 10.24
CA VAL A 828 -14.66 23.92 11.11
C VAL A 828 -13.28 23.55 11.64
N MET A 829 -12.38 24.52 11.61
CA MET A 829 -11.05 24.43 12.18
C MET A 829 -10.79 25.65 13.06
N ARG A 830 -10.16 25.45 14.22
CA ARG A 830 -9.92 26.51 15.20
C ARG A 830 -8.45 26.59 15.58
N THR A 831 -8.00 27.79 15.87
CA THR A 831 -6.72 28.00 16.56
C THR A 831 -6.81 27.40 17.96
N ALA A 832 -6.00 26.39 18.23
CA ALA A 832 -5.90 25.79 19.56
C ALA A 832 -5.12 26.70 20.52
N GLY A 833 -5.52 26.73 21.79
CA GLY A 833 -4.69 27.28 22.86
C GLY A 833 -3.56 26.32 23.26
N GLU A 834 -2.96 26.59 24.43
CA GLU A 834 -1.96 25.71 25.02
C GLU A 834 -2.55 24.31 25.31
N PRO A 835 -1.79 23.22 25.05
CA PRO A 835 -2.18 21.87 25.42
C PRO A 835 -2.53 21.77 26.91
N ALA A 836 -3.66 21.14 27.22
CA ALA A 836 -4.20 21.01 28.58
C ALA A 836 -4.64 19.59 28.94
N ALA A 837 -5.00 18.73 27.98
CA ALA A 837 -5.52 17.39 28.26
C ALA A 837 -5.16 16.36 27.17
N ILE A 838 -5.16 15.08 27.54
CA ILE A 838 -5.04 13.96 26.59
C ILE A 838 -6.42 13.35 26.33
N ARG A 839 -6.76 13.13 25.06
CA ARG A 839 -7.93 12.32 24.64
C ARG A 839 -7.47 10.96 24.12
N LEU A 840 -8.15 9.91 24.57
CA LEU A 840 -7.99 8.54 24.07
C LEU A 840 -9.26 8.09 23.33
N THR A 841 -9.11 7.74 22.06
CA THR A 841 -10.22 7.30 21.20
C THR A 841 -9.94 5.90 20.64
N PRO A 842 -10.47 4.83 21.25
CA PRO A 842 -10.32 3.47 20.73
C PRO A 842 -11.20 3.26 19.48
N ASP A 843 -10.70 2.54 18.48
CA ASP A 843 -11.47 2.12 17.32
C ASP A 843 -12.59 1.14 17.70
N ARG A 844 -12.33 0.29 18.70
CA ARG A 844 -13.26 -0.71 19.24
C ARG A 844 -13.10 -0.81 20.76
N THR A 845 -14.19 -1.08 21.47
CA THR A 845 -14.19 -1.22 22.94
C THR A 845 -14.40 -2.66 23.44
N ARG A 846 -14.65 -3.61 22.52
CA ARG A 846 -14.82 -5.04 22.83
C ARG A 846 -13.89 -5.87 21.96
N LEU A 847 -13.10 -6.73 22.62
CA LEU A 847 -12.05 -7.52 22.01
C LEU A 847 -12.22 -8.99 22.37
N SER A 848 -12.00 -9.90 21.43
CA SER A 848 -11.99 -11.34 21.72
C SER A 848 -10.70 -11.72 22.46
N ALA A 849 -10.80 -12.50 23.54
CA ALA A 849 -9.67 -12.91 24.39
C ALA A 849 -8.86 -14.06 23.76
N THR A 850 -8.44 -13.90 22.51
CA THR A 850 -7.72 -14.93 21.73
C THR A 850 -6.21 -14.85 21.88
N GLY A 851 -5.67 -13.76 22.42
CA GLY A 851 -4.23 -13.48 22.31
C GLY A 851 -3.82 -12.81 21.01
N GLU A 852 -4.76 -12.57 20.09
CA GLU A 852 -4.51 -12.06 18.74
C GLU A 852 -5.38 -10.85 18.35
N ASP A 853 -6.52 -10.63 19.02
CA ASP A 853 -7.36 -9.45 18.75
C ASP A 853 -6.67 -8.16 19.24
N LEU A 854 -6.86 -7.09 18.47
CA LEU A 854 -6.18 -5.81 18.64
C LEU A 854 -7.19 -4.66 18.80
N ALA A 855 -6.84 -3.68 19.65
CA ALA A 855 -7.46 -2.36 19.67
C ALA A 855 -6.46 -1.28 19.30
N TYR A 856 -6.88 -0.32 18.47
CA TYR A 856 -6.09 0.86 18.11
C TYR A 856 -6.69 2.07 18.83
N ILE A 857 -5.89 2.73 19.67
CA ILE A 857 -6.31 3.86 20.49
C ILE A 857 -5.59 5.10 19.98
N LEU A 858 -6.32 5.99 19.31
CA LEU A 858 -5.81 7.28 18.90
C LEU A 858 -5.59 8.15 20.15
N VAL A 859 -4.40 8.75 20.24
CA VAL A 859 -3.96 9.60 21.34
C VAL A 859 -3.82 11.02 20.82
N GLU A 860 -4.48 11.98 21.45
CA GLU A 860 -4.51 13.37 20.99
C GLU A 860 -4.28 14.34 22.15
N ALA A 861 -3.50 15.41 21.92
CA ALA A 861 -3.44 16.56 22.83
C ALA A 861 -4.53 17.57 22.48
N LEU A 862 -5.28 18.00 23.49
CA LEU A 862 -6.33 19.02 23.39
C LEU A 862 -6.01 20.23 24.26
N ASP A 863 -6.45 21.41 23.84
CA ASP A 863 -6.45 22.59 24.69
C ASP A 863 -7.60 22.54 25.74
N ALA A 864 -7.66 23.54 26.62
CA ALA A 864 -8.68 23.62 27.66
C ALA A 864 -10.13 23.73 27.12
N LYS A 865 -10.32 24.00 25.82
CA LYS A 865 -11.63 24.06 25.15
C LYS A 865 -11.94 22.77 24.36
N GLY A 866 -11.06 21.78 24.39
CA GLY A 866 -11.20 20.53 23.63
C GLY A 866 -10.78 20.63 22.16
N THR A 867 -10.08 21.69 21.75
CA THR A 867 -9.53 21.85 20.40
C THR A 867 -8.23 21.03 20.28
N LEU A 868 -8.07 20.25 19.20
CA LEU A 868 -6.83 19.53 18.93
C LEU A 868 -5.65 20.53 18.83
N CYS A 869 -4.57 20.31 19.56
CA CYS A 869 -3.36 21.10 19.50
C CYS A 869 -2.43 20.55 18.39
N PRO A 870 -2.40 21.15 17.18
CA PRO A 870 -1.71 20.56 16.04
C PRO A 870 -0.18 20.61 16.15
N LEU A 871 0.38 21.41 17.07
CA LEU A 871 1.82 21.54 17.28
C LEU A 871 2.33 20.76 18.50
N ALA A 872 1.46 20.04 19.22
CA ALA A 872 1.87 19.30 20.41
C ALA A 872 2.76 18.09 20.08
N ASP A 873 3.86 17.95 20.81
CA ASP A 873 4.87 16.88 20.67
C ASP A 873 5.17 16.16 22.01
N HIS A 874 4.27 16.29 22.98
CA HIS A 874 4.42 15.81 24.35
C HIS A 874 4.75 14.31 24.39
N LEU A 875 5.65 13.89 25.28
CA LEU A 875 5.87 12.47 25.58
C LEU A 875 4.72 11.95 26.44
N VAL A 876 3.96 10.99 25.89
CA VAL A 876 2.83 10.35 26.58
C VAL A 876 3.27 8.98 27.08
N HIS A 877 3.01 8.69 28.36
CA HIS A 877 3.20 7.40 29.02
C HIS A 877 1.87 6.67 29.19
N PHE A 878 1.85 5.37 28.91
CA PHE A 878 0.67 4.51 28.94
C PHE A 878 0.74 3.50 30.08
N GLU A 879 -0.34 3.36 30.83
CA GLU A 879 -0.53 2.34 31.85
C GLU A 879 -1.76 1.50 31.50
N ILE A 880 -1.58 0.18 31.47
CA ILE A 880 -2.62 -0.79 31.12
C ILE A 880 -2.91 -1.68 32.34
N ASP A 881 -4.17 -1.65 32.80
CA ASP A 881 -4.68 -2.53 33.85
C ASP A 881 -5.76 -3.46 33.27
N GLY A 882 -5.59 -4.77 33.42
CA GLY A 882 -6.49 -5.79 32.90
C GLY A 882 -5.86 -6.74 31.87
N PRO A 883 -6.67 -7.58 31.20
CA PRO A 883 -6.20 -8.70 30.37
C PRO A 883 -5.76 -8.27 28.96
N ALA A 884 -4.87 -7.28 28.87
CA ALA A 884 -4.26 -6.82 27.62
C ALA A 884 -2.86 -6.26 27.86
N GLU A 885 -2.05 -6.24 26.81
CA GLU A 885 -0.69 -5.73 26.81
C GLU A 885 -0.47 -4.76 25.64
N ILE A 886 0.58 -3.95 25.73
CA ILE A 886 0.97 -3.05 24.65
C ILE A 886 1.63 -3.88 23.54
N ALA A 887 0.99 -3.93 22.37
CA ALA A 887 1.53 -4.57 21.18
C ALA A 887 2.50 -3.64 20.42
N GLY A 888 2.24 -2.33 20.48
CA GLY A 888 3.11 -1.31 19.92
C GLY A 888 2.57 0.10 20.10
N VAL A 889 3.46 1.08 20.00
CA VAL A 889 3.13 2.51 20.02
C VAL A 889 3.81 3.20 18.84
N GLY A 890 3.18 4.20 18.25
CA GLY A 890 3.76 4.95 17.14
C GLY A 890 3.09 6.31 16.94
N ASN A 891 3.70 7.17 16.12
CA ASN A 891 3.15 8.50 15.83
C ASN A 891 3.21 8.87 14.34
N GLY A 892 3.67 7.98 13.47
CA GLY A 892 3.76 8.25 12.03
C GLY A 892 4.88 9.22 11.63
N ASN A 893 5.73 9.70 12.56
CA ASN A 893 6.88 10.53 12.21
C ASN A 893 7.95 9.66 11.51
N PRO A 894 8.31 9.95 10.25
CA PRO A 894 9.30 9.15 9.54
C PRO A 894 10.73 9.29 10.08
N LEU A 895 11.01 10.31 10.89
CA LEU A 895 12.30 10.57 11.52
C LEU A 895 12.42 10.03 12.95
N SER A 896 11.31 9.61 13.59
CA SER A 896 11.34 9.18 15.00
C SER A 896 12.01 7.81 15.14
N LEU A 897 13.09 7.75 15.92
CA LEU A 897 13.79 6.51 16.28
C LEU A 897 13.37 5.97 17.67
N GLU A 898 12.27 6.46 18.23
CA GLU A 898 11.71 5.92 19.47
C GLU A 898 11.18 4.48 19.24
N PRO A 899 11.45 3.52 20.16
CA PRO A 899 11.15 2.11 19.98
C PRO A 899 9.64 1.83 19.93
N PHE A 900 9.18 1.04 18.96
CA PHE A 900 7.76 0.69 18.82
C PHE A 900 7.23 -0.15 19.99
N GLN A 901 8.08 -0.98 20.59
CA GLN A 901 7.78 -1.76 21.79
C GLN A 901 8.14 -0.94 23.03
N SER A 902 7.25 -0.03 23.41
CA SER A 902 7.45 0.90 24.52
C SER A 902 6.12 1.21 25.21
N ASP A 903 6.19 1.60 26.47
CA ASP A 903 5.05 2.14 27.22
C ASP A 903 4.85 3.65 27.00
N SER A 904 5.63 4.26 26.11
CA SER A 904 5.59 5.70 25.88
C SER A 904 5.90 6.10 24.44
N ARG A 905 5.34 7.24 24.03
CA ARG A 905 5.52 7.79 22.68
C ARG A 905 5.28 9.29 22.65
N LYS A 906 6.15 10.04 21.96
CA LYS A 906 5.89 11.44 21.64
C LYS A 906 4.71 11.60 20.68
N LEU A 907 3.89 12.61 20.91
CA LEU A 907 2.96 13.08 19.89
C LEU A 907 3.73 13.62 18.67
N PHE A 908 3.14 13.49 17.50
CA PHE A 908 3.63 14.10 16.27
C PHE A 908 2.48 14.84 15.60
N TYR A 909 2.61 16.16 15.54
CA TYR A 909 1.53 17.09 15.20
C TYR A 909 0.24 16.80 15.97
N GLY A 910 0.37 16.72 17.30
CA GLY A 910 -0.74 16.54 18.24
C GLY A 910 -1.26 15.11 18.38
N LYS A 911 -0.72 14.13 17.63
CA LYS A 911 -1.28 12.76 17.59
C LYS A 911 -0.24 11.65 17.77
N ALA A 912 -0.65 10.56 18.40
CA ALA A 912 0.03 9.26 18.42
C ALA A 912 -1.00 8.11 18.40
N MET A 913 -0.50 6.88 18.38
CA MET A 913 -1.29 5.65 18.36
C MET A 913 -0.74 4.67 19.40
N LEU A 914 -1.64 4.11 20.20
CA LEU A 914 -1.39 2.99 21.09
C LEU A 914 -2.13 1.75 20.55
N ILE A 915 -1.43 0.63 20.43
CA ILE A 915 -1.99 -0.65 19.99
C ILE A 915 -1.97 -1.62 21.17
N LEU A 916 -3.13 -2.15 21.52
CA LEU A 916 -3.27 -3.18 22.56
C LEU A 916 -3.56 -4.54 21.95
N ARG A 917 -3.01 -5.59 22.56
CA ARG A 917 -3.31 -7.00 22.26
C ARG A 917 -3.91 -7.66 23.48
N THR A 918 -4.95 -8.46 23.28
CA THR A 918 -5.55 -9.24 24.37
C THR A 918 -4.59 -10.32 24.89
N ILE A 919 -4.75 -10.72 26.15
CA ILE A 919 -4.08 -11.91 26.69
C ILE A 919 -4.99 -13.13 26.48
N GLU A 920 -4.43 -14.22 25.94
CA GLU A 920 -5.19 -15.42 25.59
C GLU A 920 -5.96 -16.00 26.79
N GLY A 921 -7.24 -16.29 26.57
CA GLY A 921 -8.14 -16.89 27.56
C GLY A 921 -8.58 -15.95 28.69
N GLN A 922 -7.92 -14.81 28.88
CA GLN A 922 -8.22 -13.88 29.98
C GLN A 922 -9.30 -12.87 29.59
N ARG A 923 -10.38 -12.84 30.38
CA ARG A 923 -11.56 -11.99 30.15
C ARG A 923 -11.69 -10.96 31.25
N GLY A 924 -12.21 -9.78 30.92
CA GLY A 924 -12.39 -8.74 31.93
C GLY A 924 -12.33 -7.31 31.38
N PRO A 925 -12.56 -6.31 32.24
CA PRO A 925 -12.35 -4.91 31.89
C PRO A 925 -10.86 -4.65 31.66
N ILE A 926 -10.56 -3.80 30.67
CA ILE A 926 -9.23 -3.25 30.41
C ILE A 926 -9.31 -1.74 30.64
N ARG A 927 -8.44 -1.18 31.46
CA ARG A 927 -8.34 0.24 31.75
C ARG A 927 -7.03 0.76 31.18
N VAL A 928 -7.11 1.83 30.41
CA VAL A 928 -5.97 2.49 29.81
C VAL A 928 -5.89 3.89 30.38
N THR A 929 -4.73 4.27 30.91
CA THR A 929 -4.43 5.64 31.34
C THR A 929 -3.24 6.15 30.54
N ALA A 930 -3.36 7.35 29.99
CA ALA A 930 -2.30 8.05 29.27
C ALA A 930 -1.95 9.35 30.01
N ARG A 931 -0.66 9.56 30.29
CA ARG A 931 -0.15 10.70 31.08
C ARG A 931 0.94 11.44 30.33
N ALA A 932 0.95 12.76 30.41
CA ALA A 932 2.06 13.59 29.95
C ALA A 932 2.25 14.75 30.92
N ALA A 933 3.49 15.22 31.04
CA ALA A 933 3.80 16.35 31.92
C ALA A 933 2.97 17.59 31.54
N GLY A 934 2.28 18.18 32.53
CA GLY A 934 1.48 19.39 32.34
C GLY A 934 0.08 19.18 31.76
N LEU A 935 -0.32 17.95 31.39
CA LEU A 935 -1.64 17.66 30.80
C LEU A 935 -2.52 16.85 31.76
N GLU A 936 -3.83 17.05 31.68
CA GLU A 936 -4.81 16.15 32.30
C GLU A 936 -4.76 14.75 31.65
N ASP A 937 -4.72 13.72 32.50
CA ASP A 937 -4.67 12.31 32.09
C ASP A 937 -5.85 11.91 31.18
N GLY A 938 -5.53 11.24 30.07
CA GLY A 938 -6.52 10.58 29.24
C GLY A 938 -6.85 9.20 29.79
N ARG A 939 -8.14 8.83 29.87
CA ARG A 939 -8.57 7.50 30.35
C ARG A 939 -9.63 6.88 29.45
N VAL A 940 -9.50 5.60 29.15
CA VAL A 940 -10.53 4.84 28.44
C VAL A 940 -10.69 3.43 29.00
N ARG A 941 -11.86 2.83 28.79
CA ARG A 941 -12.17 1.45 29.20
C ARG A 941 -12.55 0.61 27.98
N LEU A 942 -11.95 -0.56 27.89
CA LEU A 942 -12.29 -1.62 26.95
C LEU A 942 -12.68 -2.89 27.73
N ARG A 943 -13.03 -3.95 27.02
CA ARG A 943 -13.33 -5.25 27.62
C ARG A 943 -12.88 -6.40 26.72
N ALA A 944 -12.12 -7.33 27.28
CA ALA A 944 -11.88 -8.64 26.70
C ALA A 944 -13.10 -9.54 26.96
N VAL A 945 -13.65 -10.11 25.89
CA VAL A 945 -14.82 -10.98 25.86
C VAL A 945 -14.46 -12.33 25.23
N ARG A 946 -15.42 -13.26 25.24
CA ARG A 946 -15.25 -14.57 24.62
C ARG A 946 -15.04 -14.46 23.11
#